data_AF-A0A1G6E1R5-F1
#
_entry.id   AF-A0A1G6E1R5-F1
#
_cell.length_a   1.000
_cell.length_b   1.000
_cell.length_c   1.000
_cell.angle_alpha   90.00
_cell.angle_beta   90.00
_cell.angle_gamma   90.00
#
_symmetry.space_group_name_H-M   'P 1'
#
loop_
_entity.id
_entity.type
_entity.pdbx_description
1 polymer ?
#
loop_
_entity_poly.entity_id
_entity_poly.type
_entity_poly.pdbx_seq_one_letter_code
_entity_poly.pdbx_strand_id
1 'polypeptide(L)'
;MNYDQLLFSELRVAAVTPSGKPLAEEDMVKAMTVNEELLAVGYTLSPRDVITLAKSEDMDGFVARIREYAGSVDAKPMYPDFPNQVMNMDECVFRFHQLLHYLSTYGVEEITGISVTKGWLPEVQDTEKTQPDTRLLEAKVLGLIDSADKYFYPYKKILSVTERMDEKQKMMIAECVKHLTPDQLSDVTVTFKQNLLLVFDTVFTDGNLTSGQKLGYLHAICQHTGDVWKCMDFSLTRAKYHFRTSQKRLLVKLLESYPAEDFRGNLILSNKKSERTLLMLKFIDYNEYSRKPEYAKAVADLRNGRLRSWESGVKFLVSRRDEEALDVYAGRPGMMLRHLTYLMRNGYKARDIYDKLLPLADKLKTQTLVSLLNFFSSDDFAAQSNDRFGEALVIRQMLAPLLSARLAANETAIKGKKIFVDGTGYDFDLSSIRVNDKSDEGGYIRSGLAYKIPEDVHRLRFFIYWNDEQRVDVDLHGAAIGTDGKQLRIGWNSDFKNGMMVFSGDITHSDAAEYFDIDLDAAKGVVDNVTANINLFSGYPTFGEIDTCFVGVMAVEKTGEDVQLYDPANCFFVHYLKSKCRFMNYGYVDVTNRAIVFDGTTGDSRDYYSTKKRTDNFSLSEYLKLLFDAQKAQRVPTREEADAVLVVAKPSAENELSLIDNNFFME
;
A
#
# COMPACT_ATOMS: atom_id res chain seq x y z
N MET A 1 10.78 6.49 -12.27
CA MET A 1 9.30 6.50 -12.39
C MET A 1 8.81 7.92 -12.60
N ASN A 2 8.10 8.19 -13.70
CA ASN A 2 7.50 9.50 -13.96
C ASN A 2 6.13 9.64 -13.26
N TYR A 3 5.55 10.85 -13.27
CA TYR A 3 4.29 11.11 -12.56
C TYR A 3 3.08 10.41 -13.18
N ASP A 4 3.02 10.24 -14.50
CA ASP A 4 1.91 9.55 -15.15
C ASP A 4 1.93 8.04 -14.85
N GLN A 5 3.12 7.46 -14.75
CA GLN A 5 3.30 6.09 -14.31
C GLN A 5 2.86 5.89 -12.84
N LEU A 6 3.06 6.89 -11.96
CA LEU A 6 2.50 6.88 -10.61
C LEU A 6 0.96 6.86 -10.62
N LEU A 7 0.32 7.67 -11.48
CA LEU A 7 -1.15 7.68 -11.61
C LEU A 7 -1.67 6.31 -12.05
N PHE A 8 -0.98 5.70 -13.01
CA PHE A 8 -1.30 4.39 -13.51
C PHE A 8 -1.09 3.29 -12.46
N SER A 9 0.05 3.25 -11.76
CA SER A 9 0.34 2.18 -10.80
C SER A 9 -0.50 2.26 -9.53
N GLU A 10 -0.71 3.47 -8.99
CA GLU A 10 -1.34 3.66 -7.67
C GLU A 10 -2.86 3.82 -7.75
N LEU A 11 -3.35 4.49 -8.80
CA LEU A 11 -4.76 4.83 -8.92
C LEU A 11 -5.44 4.16 -10.11
N ARG A 12 -4.67 3.45 -10.95
CA ARG A 12 -5.13 2.84 -12.21
C ARG A 12 -5.90 3.82 -13.07
N VAL A 13 -5.34 5.03 -13.22
CA VAL A 13 -5.88 6.07 -14.09
C VAL A 13 -4.83 6.61 -15.03
N ALA A 14 -5.26 7.10 -16.19
CA ALA A 14 -4.44 7.86 -17.12
C ALA A 14 -5.09 9.23 -17.38
N ALA A 15 -4.27 10.27 -17.41
CA ALA A 15 -4.72 11.61 -17.78
C ALA A 15 -4.74 11.76 -19.31
N VAL A 16 -5.82 12.36 -19.81
CA VAL A 16 -6.04 12.66 -21.22
C VAL A 16 -6.50 14.11 -21.41
N THR A 17 -6.05 14.73 -22.49
CA THR A 17 -6.30 16.13 -22.81
C THR A 17 -7.57 16.23 -23.66
N PRO A 18 -8.61 16.96 -23.20
CA PRO A 18 -9.81 17.15 -24.00
C PRO A 18 -9.53 17.99 -25.24
N SER A 19 -10.01 17.55 -26.40
CA SER A 19 -9.87 18.28 -27.67
C SER A 19 -10.81 19.49 -27.80
N GLY A 20 -11.83 19.58 -26.94
CA GLY A 20 -12.91 20.57 -27.05
C GLY A 20 -13.81 20.39 -28.29
N LYS A 21 -13.56 19.40 -29.13
CA LYS A 21 -14.33 19.12 -30.35
C LYS A 21 -15.59 18.31 -30.03
N PRO A 22 -16.67 18.47 -30.83
CA PRO A 22 -17.81 17.57 -30.74
C PRO A 22 -17.38 16.14 -31.08
N LEU A 23 -18.06 15.16 -30.49
CA LEU A 23 -17.78 13.75 -30.75
C LEU A 23 -18.15 13.39 -32.20
N ALA A 24 -17.18 12.94 -32.99
CA ALA A 24 -17.42 12.39 -34.32
C ALA A 24 -17.49 10.86 -34.28
N GLU A 25 -18.19 10.27 -35.25
CA GLU A 25 -18.32 8.81 -35.38
C GLU A 25 -16.96 8.14 -35.66
N GLU A 26 -16.12 8.76 -36.48
CA GLU A 26 -14.76 8.28 -36.78
C GLU A 26 -13.88 8.21 -35.52
N ASP A 27 -13.95 9.22 -34.65
CA ASP A 27 -13.21 9.25 -33.39
C ASP A 27 -13.66 8.14 -32.43
N MET A 28 -14.97 7.84 -32.41
CA MET A 28 -15.51 6.71 -31.62
C MET A 28 -14.99 5.37 -32.12
N VAL A 29 -15.00 5.14 -33.44
CA VAL A 29 -14.47 3.89 -34.03
C VAL A 29 -12.99 3.75 -33.70
N LYS A 30 -12.21 4.83 -33.84
CA LYS A 30 -10.78 4.81 -33.50
C LYS A 30 -10.53 4.55 -32.03
N ALA A 31 -11.30 5.15 -31.12
CA ALA A 31 -11.19 4.89 -29.68
C ALA A 31 -11.54 3.45 -29.31
N MET A 32 -12.53 2.83 -29.98
CA MET A 32 -12.85 1.41 -29.80
C MET A 32 -11.70 0.51 -30.26
N THR A 33 -11.07 0.81 -31.40
CA THR A 33 -9.87 0.09 -31.87
C THR A 33 -8.72 0.22 -30.87
N VAL A 34 -8.45 1.43 -30.37
CA VAL A 34 -7.45 1.66 -29.32
C VAL A 34 -7.78 0.84 -28.08
N ASN A 35 -9.05 0.76 -27.69
CA ASN A 35 -9.46 -0.05 -26.54
C ASN A 35 -9.23 -1.55 -26.75
N GLU A 36 -9.45 -2.06 -27.96
CA GLU A 36 -9.13 -3.45 -28.30
C GLU A 36 -7.62 -3.70 -28.26
N GLU A 37 -6.80 -2.77 -28.73
CA GLU A 37 -5.34 -2.87 -28.64
C GLU A 37 -4.81 -2.84 -27.20
N LEU A 38 -5.50 -2.17 -26.26
CA LEU A 38 -5.14 -2.18 -24.84
C LEU A 38 -5.26 -3.58 -24.21
N LEU A 39 -6.06 -4.47 -24.80
CA LEU A 39 -6.18 -5.85 -24.32
C LEU A 39 -4.84 -6.59 -24.37
N ALA A 40 -3.96 -6.24 -25.32
CA ALA A 40 -2.61 -6.80 -25.45
C ALA A 40 -1.66 -6.37 -24.33
N VAL A 41 -2.02 -5.37 -23.53
CA VAL A 41 -1.28 -4.97 -22.32
C VAL A 41 -2.06 -5.27 -21.03
N GLY A 42 -3.20 -5.97 -21.13
CA GLY A 42 -4.02 -6.38 -19.99
C GLY A 42 -4.99 -5.32 -19.46
N TYR A 43 -5.32 -4.31 -20.25
CA TYR A 43 -6.22 -3.23 -19.85
C TYR A 43 -7.39 -3.02 -20.81
N THR A 44 -8.47 -2.47 -20.29
CA THR A 44 -9.64 -2.01 -21.06
C THR A 44 -10.18 -0.74 -20.42
N LEU A 45 -10.94 0.04 -21.18
CA LEU A 45 -11.67 1.22 -20.74
C LEU A 45 -13.13 0.86 -20.48
N SER A 46 -13.77 1.61 -19.57
CA SER A 46 -15.22 1.59 -19.44
C SER A 46 -15.87 2.26 -20.66
N PRO A 47 -17.16 2.02 -20.98
CA PRO A 47 -17.84 2.71 -22.08
C PRO A 47 -17.76 4.24 -21.97
N ARG A 48 -17.83 4.78 -20.75
CA ARG A 48 -17.65 6.21 -20.48
C ARG A 48 -16.24 6.66 -20.87
N ASP A 49 -15.22 5.89 -20.49
CA ASP A 49 -13.83 6.22 -20.75
C ASP A 49 -13.44 6.06 -22.23
N VAL A 50 -14.07 5.14 -22.97
CA VAL A 50 -13.94 5.10 -24.44
C VAL A 50 -14.45 6.42 -25.05
N ILE A 51 -15.58 6.95 -24.59
CA ILE A 51 -16.10 8.25 -25.04
C ILE A 51 -15.15 9.38 -24.64
N THR A 52 -14.57 9.34 -23.43
CA THR A 52 -13.58 10.31 -22.98
C THR A 52 -12.36 10.31 -23.89
N LEU A 53 -11.84 9.13 -24.26
CA LEU A 53 -10.72 8.98 -25.17
C LEU A 53 -11.05 9.47 -26.59
N ALA A 54 -12.24 9.16 -27.10
CA ALA A 54 -12.70 9.63 -28.41
C ALA A 54 -12.79 11.17 -28.49
N LYS A 55 -12.91 11.87 -27.36
CA LYS A 55 -12.88 13.32 -27.29
C LYS A 55 -11.50 13.89 -26.97
N SER A 56 -10.45 13.06 -26.94
CA SER A 56 -9.11 13.47 -26.54
C SER A 56 -8.16 13.71 -27.71
N GLU A 57 -7.20 14.61 -27.51
CA GLU A 57 -6.06 14.79 -28.41
C GLU A 57 -5.00 13.69 -28.27
N ASP A 58 -5.05 12.91 -27.18
CA ASP A 58 -4.03 11.91 -26.82
C ASP A 58 -4.31 10.50 -27.36
N MET A 59 -5.32 10.33 -28.21
CA MET A 59 -5.73 9.03 -28.74
C MET A 59 -4.58 8.38 -29.53
N ASP A 60 -3.85 9.18 -30.31
CA ASP A 60 -2.65 8.72 -31.02
C ASP A 60 -1.50 8.49 -30.03
N GLY A 61 -1.02 7.24 -29.96
CA GLY A 61 0.04 6.84 -29.04
C GLY A 61 -0.44 6.47 -27.63
N PHE A 62 -1.76 6.45 -27.36
CA PHE A 62 -2.30 6.06 -26.06
C PHE A 62 -1.84 4.67 -25.62
N VAL A 63 -1.94 3.66 -26.51
CA VAL A 63 -1.51 2.29 -26.24
C VAL A 63 -0.02 2.22 -25.91
N ALA A 64 0.81 2.95 -26.66
CA ALA A 64 2.26 3.00 -26.44
C ALA A 64 2.60 3.58 -25.06
N ARG A 65 1.91 4.65 -24.64
CA ARG A 65 2.04 5.22 -23.29
C ARG A 65 1.65 4.22 -22.21
N ILE A 66 0.52 3.52 -22.35
CA ILE A 66 0.10 2.52 -21.35
C ILE A 66 1.08 1.35 -21.29
N ARG A 67 1.63 0.92 -22.44
CA ARG A 67 2.68 -0.10 -22.50
C ARG A 67 3.94 0.33 -21.76
N GLU A 68 4.37 1.58 -21.93
CA GLU A 68 5.50 2.15 -21.18
C GLU A 68 5.23 2.14 -19.67
N TYR A 69 4.03 2.50 -19.23
CA TYR A 69 3.68 2.52 -17.81
C TYR A 69 3.59 1.13 -17.18
N ALA A 70 3.14 0.12 -17.96
CA ALA A 70 3.10 -1.28 -17.55
C ALA A 70 4.50 -1.91 -17.46
N GLY A 71 5.48 -1.34 -18.16
CA GLY A 71 6.87 -1.79 -18.18
C GLY A 71 7.13 -2.89 -19.21
N SER A 72 8.40 -3.00 -19.60
CA SER A 72 8.97 -4.09 -20.41
C SER A 72 10.09 -4.77 -19.64
N VAL A 73 10.32 -6.05 -19.93
CA VAL A 73 11.48 -6.80 -19.46
C VAL A 73 12.30 -7.18 -20.68
N ASP A 74 13.24 -6.31 -21.03
CA ASP A 74 14.10 -6.52 -22.21
C ASP A 74 15.36 -7.35 -21.88
N ALA A 75 15.70 -7.45 -20.58
CA ALA A 75 16.83 -8.23 -20.12
C ALA A 75 16.58 -9.74 -20.21
N LYS A 76 17.63 -10.47 -20.58
CA LYS A 76 17.63 -11.93 -20.59
C LYS A 76 17.98 -12.47 -19.20
N PRO A 77 17.29 -13.51 -18.71
CA PRO A 77 17.77 -14.24 -17.55
C PRO A 77 19.08 -14.97 -17.87
N MET A 78 19.72 -15.54 -16.86
CA MET A 78 20.98 -16.29 -17.02
C MET A 78 20.84 -17.42 -18.06
N TYR A 79 19.64 -18.00 -18.15
CA TYR A 79 19.26 -19.05 -19.08
C TYR A 79 18.10 -18.58 -19.98
N PRO A 80 18.38 -18.05 -21.19
CA PRO A 80 17.36 -17.39 -22.02
C PRO A 80 16.18 -18.28 -22.42
N ASP A 81 16.37 -19.60 -22.53
CA ASP A 81 15.33 -20.57 -22.91
C ASP A 81 14.60 -21.17 -21.69
N PHE A 82 14.50 -20.39 -20.61
CA PHE A 82 13.72 -20.70 -19.41
C PHE A 82 12.22 -20.94 -19.74
N PRO A 83 11.53 -21.89 -19.07
CA PRO A 83 12.03 -22.76 -17.99
C PRO A 83 12.65 -24.06 -18.48
N ASN A 84 12.39 -24.47 -19.73
CA ASN A 84 12.77 -25.78 -20.27
C ASN A 84 14.28 -26.01 -20.21
N GLN A 85 15.08 -24.98 -20.51
CA GLN A 85 16.53 -25.05 -20.44
C GLN A 85 17.03 -25.42 -19.04
N VAL A 86 16.47 -24.83 -17.98
CA VAL A 86 16.87 -25.10 -16.59
C VAL A 86 16.29 -26.43 -16.08
N MET A 87 15.05 -26.74 -16.45
CA MET A 87 14.41 -28.01 -16.08
C MET A 87 15.18 -29.23 -16.60
N ASN A 88 15.84 -29.11 -17.75
CA ASN A 88 16.65 -30.18 -18.34
C ASN A 88 18.15 -30.11 -17.96
N MET A 89 18.59 -29.07 -17.23
CA MET A 89 20.00 -28.87 -16.87
C MET A 89 20.48 -29.81 -15.77
N ASP A 90 21.70 -30.33 -15.88
CA ASP A 90 22.36 -31.06 -14.81
C ASP A 90 22.73 -30.14 -13.63
N GLU A 91 22.62 -30.64 -12.40
CA GLU A 91 22.93 -29.83 -11.21
C GLU A 91 24.40 -29.38 -11.20
N CYS A 92 25.36 -30.25 -11.56
CA CYS A 92 26.78 -29.88 -11.54
C CYS A 92 27.05 -28.74 -12.52
N VAL A 93 26.39 -28.76 -13.69
CA VAL A 93 26.48 -27.68 -14.69
C VAL A 93 25.90 -26.38 -14.12
N PHE A 94 24.69 -26.41 -13.56
CA PHE A 94 24.07 -25.21 -12.97
C PHE A 94 24.95 -24.60 -11.86
N ARG A 95 25.44 -25.42 -10.93
CA ARG A 95 26.30 -24.97 -9.82
C ARG A 95 27.64 -24.43 -10.32
N PHE A 96 28.21 -25.06 -11.35
CA PHE A 96 29.46 -24.59 -11.94
C PHE A 96 29.29 -23.23 -12.62
N HIS A 97 28.21 -23.02 -13.38
CA HIS A 97 27.89 -21.73 -13.97
C HIS A 97 27.74 -20.63 -12.90
N GLN A 98 27.02 -20.93 -11.82
CA GLN A 98 26.85 -19.98 -10.71
C GLN A 98 28.18 -19.65 -10.03
N LEU A 99 29.02 -20.66 -9.77
CA LEU A 99 30.36 -20.45 -9.21
C LEU A 99 31.20 -19.52 -10.09
N LEU A 100 31.20 -19.75 -11.42
CA LEU A 100 31.93 -18.90 -12.36
C LEU A 100 31.37 -17.48 -12.39
N HIS A 101 30.05 -17.32 -12.37
CA HIS A 101 29.39 -16.02 -12.33
C HIS A 101 29.87 -15.20 -11.12
N TYR A 102 29.72 -15.75 -9.91
CA TYR A 102 30.13 -15.10 -8.66
C TYR A 102 31.65 -14.86 -8.57
N LEU A 103 32.47 -15.82 -9.03
CA LEU A 103 33.92 -15.65 -9.03
C LEU A 103 34.33 -14.51 -9.96
N SER A 104 33.68 -14.39 -11.12
CA SER A 104 33.96 -13.34 -12.11
C SER A 104 33.49 -11.94 -11.69
N THR A 105 32.56 -11.85 -10.74
CA THR A 105 32.08 -10.59 -10.16
C THR A 105 32.76 -10.33 -8.83
N TYR A 106 32.17 -10.83 -7.75
CA TYR A 106 32.62 -10.57 -6.39
C TYR A 106 34.02 -11.12 -6.12
N GLY A 107 34.37 -12.28 -6.69
CA GLY A 107 35.70 -12.85 -6.53
C GLY A 107 36.79 -11.98 -7.15
N VAL A 108 36.59 -11.49 -8.37
CA VAL A 108 37.53 -10.57 -9.04
C VAL A 108 37.63 -9.25 -8.27
N GLU A 109 36.51 -8.70 -7.81
CA GLU A 109 36.51 -7.48 -7.00
C GLU A 109 37.28 -7.66 -5.69
N GLU A 110 37.08 -8.78 -4.99
CA GLU A 110 37.78 -9.09 -3.75
C GLU A 110 39.29 -9.27 -3.97
N ILE A 111 39.70 -9.91 -5.07
CA ILE A 111 41.12 -10.15 -5.39
C ILE A 111 41.83 -8.88 -5.88
N THR A 112 41.15 -8.07 -6.71
CA THR A 112 41.79 -6.97 -7.45
C THR A 112 41.49 -5.59 -6.89
N GLY A 113 40.41 -5.44 -6.12
CA GLY A 113 39.86 -4.15 -5.67
C GLY A 113 39.22 -3.32 -6.78
N ILE A 114 39.08 -3.87 -8.00
CA ILE A 114 38.50 -3.17 -9.17
C ILE A 114 37.06 -3.59 -9.29
N SER A 115 36.14 -2.62 -9.36
CA SER A 115 34.72 -2.91 -9.54
C SER A 115 34.43 -3.53 -10.91
N VAL A 116 33.61 -4.58 -10.90
CA VAL A 116 33.14 -5.30 -12.10
C VAL A 116 31.73 -4.84 -12.41
N THR A 117 31.47 -4.39 -13.63
CA THR A 117 30.14 -3.95 -14.06
C THR A 117 29.22 -5.11 -14.41
N LYS A 118 29.76 -6.17 -15.03
CA LYS A 118 29.02 -7.35 -15.47
C LYS A 118 29.83 -8.62 -15.28
N GLY A 119 29.18 -9.63 -14.70
CA GLY A 119 29.74 -10.97 -14.53
C GLY A 119 29.73 -11.80 -15.80
N TRP A 120 30.53 -12.87 -15.78
CA TRP A 120 30.50 -13.93 -16.76
C TRP A 120 29.11 -14.57 -16.81
N LEU A 121 28.57 -14.78 -18.01
CA LEU A 121 27.33 -15.54 -18.23
C LEU A 121 27.66 -16.76 -19.09
N PRO A 122 26.94 -17.88 -18.90
CA PRO A 122 27.19 -19.09 -19.67
C PRO A 122 26.80 -18.91 -21.15
N GLU A 123 27.62 -19.46 -22.04
CA GLU A 123 27.27 -19.56 -23.47
C GLU A 123 26.30 -20.73 -23.65
N VAL A 124 25.00 -20.43 -23.67
CA VAL A 124 23.91 -21.40 -23.79
C VAL A 124 23.02 -21.07 -24.99
N GLN A 125 22.13 -21.99 -25.33
CA GLN A 125 21.11 -21.74 -26.35
C GLN A 125 20.26 -20.53 -25.96
N ASP A 126 20.05 -19.65 -26.94
CA ASP A 126 19.37 -18.37 -26.79
C ASP A 126 18.47 -18.19 -28.01
N THR A 127 17.27 -18.74 -27.91
CA THR A 127 16.27 -18.73 -28.98
C THR A 127 15.49 -17.42 -28.93
N GLU A 128 15.29 -16.79 -30.08
CA GLU A 128 14.58 -15.50 -30.17
C GLU A 128 13.11 -15.62 -29.74
N LYS A 129 12.67 -14.70 -28.87
CA LYS A 129 11.33 -14.70 -28.26
C LYS A 129 10.31 -14.02 -29.16
N THR A 130 9.88 -14.71 -30.21
CA THR A 130 8.98 -14.15 -31.25
C THR A 130 7.50 -14.39 -30.98
N GLN A 131 7.15 -15.36 -30.14
CA GLN A 131 5.75 -15.71 -29.86
C GLN A 131 5.26 -15.10 -28.53
N PRO A 132 4.12 -14.38 -28.53
CA PRO A 132 3.47 -14.01 -27.28
C PRO A 132 2.84 -15.22 -26.60
N ASP A 133 2.64 -15.12 -25.29
CA ASP A 133 1.86 -16.10 -24.55
C ASP A 133 0.35 -15.98 -24.88
N THR A 134 -0.42 -17.00 -24.51
CA THR A 134 -1.88 -16.93 -24.58
C THR A 134 -2.38 -16.08 -23.42
N ARG A 135 -3.23 -15.10 -23.68
CA ARG A 135 -3.87 -14.32 -22.62
C ARG A 135 -4.85 -15.19 -21.82
N LEU A 136 -4.57 -15.38 -20.53
CA LEU A 136 -5.36 -16.16 -19.56
C LEU A 136 -6.17 -15.28 -18.60
N LEU A 137 -5.82 -14.00 -18.46
CA LEU A 137 -6.47 -13.10 -17.50
C LEU A 137 -7.44 -12.11 -18.15
N GLU A 138 -8.50 -11.77 -17.42
CA GLU A 138 -9.38 -10.67 -17.78
C GLU A 138 -8.65 -9.32 -17.74
N ALA A 139 -9.05 -8.41 -18.62
CA ALA A 139 -8.43 -7.11 -18.74
C ALA A 139 -8.89 -6.22 -17.60
N LYS A 140 -7.95 -5.50 -17.00
CA LYS A 140 -8.22 -4.59 -15.89
C LYS A 140 -8.80 -3.29 -16.43
N VAL A 141 -9.86 -2.80 -15.78
CA VAL A 141 -10.42 -1.50 -16.15
C VAL A 141 -9.46 -0.37 -15.77
N LEU A 142 -9.05 0.43 -16.74
CA LEU A 142 -8.29 1.68 -16.60
C LEU A 142 -9.27 2.85 -16.66
N GLY A 143 -9.20 3.76 -15.69
CA GLY A 143 -10.03 4.97 -15.68
C GLY A 143 -9.33 6.13 -16.38
N LEU A 144 -10.08 7.02 -17.04
CA LEU A 144 -9.53 8.24 -17.61
C LEU A 144 -9.95 9.47 -16.80
N ILE A 145 -9.01 10.40 -16.64
CA ILE A 145 -9.25 11.71 -16.04
C ILE A 145 -8.81 12.83 -16.99
N ASP A 146 -9.42 14.00 -16.83
CA ASP A 146 -8.99 15.20 -17.53
C ASP A 146 -7.56 15.58 -17.09
N SER A 147 -6.73 16.02 -18.02
CA SER A 147 -5.39 16.53 -17.72
C SER A 147 -5.41 17.76 -16.79
N ALA A 148 -6.50 18.52 -16.75
CA ALA A 148 -6.70 19.59 -15.76
C ALA A 148 -6.83 19.06 -14.32
N ASP A 149 -7.39 17.86 -14.14
CA ASP A 149 -7.58 17.21 -12.84
C ASP A 149 -6.38 16.34 -12.43
N LYS A 150 -5.35 16.25 -13.28
CA LYS A 150 -4.17 15.40 -13.12
C LYS A 150 -3.52 15.48 -11.74
N TYR A 151 -3.54 16.64 -11.09
CA TYR A 151 -2.98 16.84 -9.75
C TYR A 151 -4.03 16.90 -8.64
N PHE A 152 -5.22 17.44 -8.92
CA PHE A 152 -6.25 17.60 -7.89
C PHE A 152 -6.96 16.28 -7.56
N TYR A 153 -7.26 15.48 -8.58
CA TYR A 153 -7.86 14.15 -8.42
C TYR A 153 -7.05 13.24 -7.49
N PRO A 154 -5.75 12.97 -7.73
CA PRO A 154 -4.95 12.13 -6.83
C PRO A 154 -4.79 12.75 -5.44
N TYR A 155 -4.60 14.07 -5.35
CA TYR A 155 -4.48 14.78 -4.07
C TYR A 155 -5.71 14.56 -3.19
N LYS A 156 -6.90 14.78 -3.76
CA LYS A 156 -8.18 14.53 -3.09
C LYS A 156 -8.35 13.06 -2.74
N LYS A 157 -8.11 12.16 -3.71
CA LYS A 157 -8.33 10.73 -3.55
C LYS A 157 -7.48 10.12 -2.43
N ILE A 158 -6.19 10.46 -2.37
CA ILE A 158 -5.24 9.88 -1.42
C ILE A 158 -5.38 10.50 -0.02
N LEU A 159 -5.63 11.81 0.09
CA LEU A 159 -5.66 12.45 1.42
C LEU A 159 -7.01 12.34 2.12
N SER A 160 -8.08 12.07 1.38
CA SER A 160 -9.41 11.86 1.96
C SER A 160 -9.56 10.49 2.62
N VAL A 161 -8.70 9.51 2.28
CA VAL A 161 -8.77 8.19 2.90
C VAL A 161 -8.20 8.17 4.32
N THR A 162 -8.70 7.24 5.14
CA THR A 162 -8.28 7.06 6.54
C THR A 162 -6.92 6.36 6.69
N GLU A 163 -6.16 6.16 5.61
CA GLU A 163 -4.95 5.36 5.63
C GLU A 163 -3.66 6.19 5.52
N ARG A 164 -2.56 5.62 5.99
CA ARG A 164 -1.21 6.16 5.75
C ARG A 164 -0.88 6.10 4.26
N MET A 165 -0.14 7.09 3.74
CA MET A 165 0.45 7.00 2.40
C MET A 165 1.60 5.99 2.34
N ASP A 166 1.64 5.18 1.28
CA ASP A 166 2.82 4.41 0.87
C ASP A 166 3.88 5.33 0.22
N GLU A 167 5.05 4.79 -0.17
CA GLU A 167 6.13 5.62 -0.72
C GLU A 167 5.78 6.27 -2.07
N LYS A 168 5.04 5.58 -2.95
CA LYS A 168 4.64 6.13 -4.26
C LYS A 168 3.58 7.22 -4.12
N GLN A 169 2.61 7.04 -3.22
CA GLN A 169 1.65 8.08 -2.87
C GLN A 169 2.36 9.31 -2.27
N LYS A 170 3.39 9.15 -1.45
CA LYS A 170 4.20 10.28 -0.96
C LYS A 170 4.87 11.04 -2.10
N MET A 171 5.47 10.33 -3.07
CA MET A 171 6.05 10.94 -4.27
C MET A 171 5.00 11.71 -5.07
N MET A 172 3.83 11.09 -5.30
CA MET A 172 2.72 11.68 -6.03
C MET A 172 2.19 12.94 -5.35
N ILE A 173 1.92 12.90 -4.03
CA ILE A 173 1.41 14.05 -3.28
C ILE A 173 2.42 15.19 -3.22
N ALA A 174 3.71 14.89 -3.08
CA ALA A 174 4.75 15.90 -3.11
C ALA A 174 4.78 16.65 -4.45
N GLU A 175 4.49 15.97 -5.56
CA GLU A 175 4.35 16.62 -6.87
C GLU A 175 3.04 17.38 -6.98
N CYS A 176 1.90 16.83 -6.55
CA CYS A 176 0.59 17.51 -6.59
C CYS A 176 0.64 18.89 -5.91
N VAL A 177 1.25 18.97 -4.73
CA VAL A 177 1.33 20.22 -3.93
C VAL A 177 2.02 21.36 -4.69
N LYS A 178 2.92 21.06 -5.64
CA LYS A 178 3.62 22.09 -6.43
C LYS A 178 2.71 22.74 -7.50
N HIS A 179 1.64 22.06 -7.90
CA HIS A 179 0.75 22.50 -8.99
C HIS A 179 -0.61 22.98 -8.51
N LEU A 180 -0.96 22.75 -7.24
CA LEU A 180 -2.26 23.10 -6.67
C LEU A 180 -2.28 24.49 -6.01
N THR A 181 -3.41 25.17 -6.12
CA THR A 181 -3.66 26.46 -5.46
C THR A 181 -4.04 26.29 -3.99
N PRO A 182 -4.00 27.35 -3.15
CA PRO A 182 -4.41 27.26 -1.76
C PRO A 182 -5.85 26.77 -1.60
N ASP A 183 -6.76 27.23 -2.48
CA ASP A 183 -8.17 26.87 -2.45
C ASP A 183 -8.35 25.36 -2.71
N GLN A 184 -7.69 24.83 -3.74
CA GLN A 184 -7.69 23.39 -4.03
C GLN A 184 -7.11 22.57 -2.86
N LEU A 185 -6.07 23.06 -2.20
CA LEU A 185 -5.51 22.36 -1.04
C LEU A 185 -6.47 22.39 0.17
N SER A 186 -7.18 23.49 0.41
CA SER A 186 -8.18 23.59 1.48
C SER A 186 -9.45 22.78 1.21
N ASP A 187 -9.76 22.48 -0.05
CA ASP A 187 -10.94 21.69 -0.44
C ASP A 187 -10.84 20.22 0.00
N VAL A 188 -9.66 19.77 0.44
CA VAL A 188 -9.41 18.39 0.86
C VAL A 188 -9.16 18.32 2.35
N THR A 189 -10.00 17.57 3.04
CA THR A 189 -9.77 17.24 4.45
C THR A 189 -8.80 16.08 4.55
N VAL A 190 -7.65 16.30 5.20
CA VAL A 190 -6.68 15.22 5.47
C VAL A 190 -7.20 14.33 6.60
N THR A 191 -7.80 13.20 6.22
CA THR A 191 -8.47 12.29 7.15
C THR A 191 -7.47 11.54 8.03
N PHE A 192 -6.37 11.05 7.45
CA PHE A 192 -5.26 10.45 8.20
C PHE A 192 -4.17 11.48 8.52
N LYS A 193 -4.19 11.99 9.76
CA LYS A 193 -3.35 13.14 10.18
C LYS A 193 -1.84 12.98 10.05
N GLN A 194 -1.29 11.76 9.94
CA GLN A 194 0.14 11.58 9.65
C GLN A 194 0.49 12.00 8.20
N ASN A 195 -0.46 11.92 7.27
CA ASN A 195 -0.23 12.31 5.88
C ASN A 195 0.00 13.83 5.76
N LEU A 196 -0.58 14.60 6.68
CA LEU A 196 -0.39 16.05 6.77
C LEU A 196 1.08 16.43 6.97
N LEU A 197 1.89 15.58 7.63
CA LEU A 197 3.29 15.86 7.91
C LEU A 197 4.09 16.13 6.63
N LEU A 198 3.88 15.30 5.61
CA LEU A 198 4.56 15.44 4.33
C LEU A 198 4.07 16.67 3.56
N VAL A 199 2.74 16.86 3.49
CA VAL A 199 2.14 18.01 2.80
C VAL A 199 2.67 19.33 3.40
N PHE A 200 2.70 19.41 4.73
CA PHE A 200 3.27 20.54 5.45
C PHE A 200 4.74 20.74 5.12
N ASP A 201 5.57 19.69 5.21
CA ASP A 201 7.02 19.79 4.97
C ASP A 201 7.33 20.25 3.54
N THR A 202 6.59 19.75 2.55
CA THR A 202 6.73 20.16 1.15
C THR A 202 6.48 21.67 0.99
N VAL A 203 5.36 22.20 1.49
CA VAL A 203 5.07 23.65 1.44
C VAL A 203 6.07 24.46 2.25
N PHE A 204 6.39 24.00 3.46
CA PHE A 204 7.24 24.73 4.40
C PHE A 204 8.66 24.91 3.87
N THR A 205 9.18 23.91 3.16
CA THR A 205 10.56 23.91 2.63
C THR A 205 10.68 24.47 1.22
N ASP A 206 9.58 24.69 0.50
CA ASP A 206 9.60 25.17 -0.89
C ASP A 206 10.31 26.53 -1.05
N GLY A 207 11.38 26.59 -1.86
CA GLY A 207 12.13 27.81 -2.11
C GLY A 207 11.41 28.82 -3.02
N ASN A 208 10.43 28.37 -3.80
CA ASN A 208 9.71 29.19 -4.77
C ASN A 208 8.54 29.97 -4.15
N LEU A 209 8.09 29.57 -2.96
CA LEU A 209 7.01 30.21 -2.24
C LEU A 209 7.52 31.32 -1.31
N THR A 210 6.91 32.50 -1.41
CA THR A 210 7.10 33.58 -0.44
C THR A 210 6.56 33.18 0.94
N SER A 211 7.04 33.81 2.02
CA SER A 211 6.51 33.57 3.37
C SER A 211 5.01 33.84 3.51
N GLY A 212 4.45 34.76 2.72
CA GLY A 212 3.02 35.05 2.68
C GLY A 212 2.22 33.91 2.06
N GLN A 213 2.68 33.41 0.90
CA GLN A 213 2.07 32.25 0.25
C GLN A 213 2.13 31.01 1.15
N LYS A 214 3.31 30.70 1.70
CA LYS A 214 3.47 29.58 2.64
C LYS A 214 2.50 29.67 3.81
N LEU A 215 2.34 30.85 4.41
CA LEU A 215 1.39 31.02 5.50
C LEU A 215 -0.04 30.69 5.07
N GLY A 216 -0.47 31.16 3.89
CA GLY A 216 -1.79 30.84 3.34
C GLY A 216 -1.99 29.33 3.14
N TYR A 217 -1.04 28.67 2.49
CA TYR A 217 -1.06 27.22 2.28
C TYR A 217 -1.04 26.41 3.59
N LEU A 218 -0.16 26.75 4.51
CA LEU A 218 -0.05 26.05 5.79
C LEU A 218 -1.30 26.25 6.67
N HIS A 219 -1.91 27.44 6.61
CA HIS A 219 -3.18 27.71 7.28
C HIS A 219 -4.36 26.97 6.64
N ALA A 220 -4.34 26.74 5.32
CA ALA A 220 -5.35 25.94 4.63
C ALA A 220 -5.34 24.47 5.06
N ILE A 221 -4.16 23.89 5.27
CA ILE A 221 -4.04 22.43 5.56
C ILE A 221 -4.03 22.09 7.06
N CYS A 222 -3.62 23.00 7.94
CA CYS A 222 -3.64 22.78 9.38
C CYS A 222 -4.97 23.28 9.98
N GLN A 223 -5.67 22.40 10.72
CA GLN A 223 -6.97 22.75 11.28
C GLN A 223 -6.88 23.40 12.67
N HIS A 224 -5.80 23.13 13.40
CA HIS A 224 -5.56 23.64 14.75
C HIS A 224 -4.06 23.62 15.08
N THR A 225 -3.65 24.28 16.16
CA THR A 225 -2.24 24.35 16.58
C THR A 225 -1.63 22.97 16.87
N GLY A 226 -2.42 22.00 17.33
CA GLY A 226 -1.98 20.61 17.50
C GLY A 226 -1.46 19.93 16.23
N ASP A 227 -1.91 20.35 15.04
CA ASP A 227 -1.41 19.84 13.76
C ASP A 227 -0.10 20.54 13.40
N VAL A 228 -0.02 21.86 13.64
CA VAL A 228 1.22 22.64 13.47
C VAL A 228 2.34 22.08 14.34
N TRP A 229 2.09 21.76 15.61
CA TRP A 229 3.09 21.17 16.50
C TRP A 229 3.64 19.85 15.98
N LYS A 230 2.77 18.96 15.48
CA LYS A 230 3.20 17.65 14.92
C LYS A 230 4.04 17.85 13.66
N CYS A 231 3.57 18.69 12.74
CA CYS A 231 4.26 18.92 11.47
C CYS A 231 5.59 19.64 11.67
N MET A 232 5.64 20.61 12.57
CA MET A 232 6.87 21.29 12.93
C MET A 232 7.89 20.32 13.53
N ASP A 233 7.48 19.37 14.37
CA ASP A 233 8.40 18.37 14.93
C ASP A 233 9.03 17.50 13.83
N PHE A 234 8.20 17.07 12.89
CA PHE A 234 8.62 16.32 11.71
C PHE A 234 9.64 17.10 10.87
N SER A 235 9.31 18.34 10.48
CA SER A 235 10.21 19.21 9.71
C SER A 235 11.49 19.57 10.48
N LEU A 236 11.42 19.76 11.79
CA LEU A 236 12.57 20.10 12.63
C LEU A 236 13.58 18.97 12.67
N THR A 237 13.11 17.72 12.77
CA THR A 237 13.96 16.54 12.76
C THR A 237 14.69 16.39 11.43
N ARG A 238 13.99 16.62 10.30
CA ARG A 238 14.56 16.59 8.94
C ARG A 238 15.55 17.72 8.70
N ALA A 239 15.32 18.89 9.29
CA ALA A 239 16.23 20.03 9.26
C ALA A 239 17.40 19.91 10.25
N LYS A 240 17.66 18.71 10.81
CA LYS A 240 18.72 18.46 11.80
C LYS A 240 18.68 19.45 12.97
N TYR A 241 17.47 19.75 13.45
CA TYR A 241 17.20 20.65 14.58
C TYR A 241 17.62 22.11 14.35
N HIS A 242 17.65 22.56 13.09
CA HIS A 242 18.00 23.94 12.74
C HIS A 242 17.04 24.55 11.72
N PHE A 243 16.37 25.66 12.08
CA PHE A 243 15.55 26.44 11.17
C PHE A 243 16.15 27.82 10.90
N ARG A 244 15.95 28.33 9.68
CA ARG A 244 16.29 29.71 9.31
C ARG A 244 15.39 30.69 10.06
N THR A 245 15.86 31.92 10.28
CA THR A 245 15.07 32.98 10.93
C THR A 245 13.71 33.21 10.27
N SER A 246 13.64 33.16 8.94
CA SER A 246 12.39 33.28 8.19
C SER A 246 11.40 32.16 8.50
N GLN A 247 11.89 30.92 8.61
CA GLN A 247 11.09 29.74 8.95
C GLN A 247 10.57 29.81 10.40
N LYS A 248 11.43 30.22 11.35
CA LYS A 248 11.02 30.43 12.75
C LYS A 248 9.88 31.46 12.86
N ARG A 249 10.05 32.62 12.22
CA ARG A 249 9.03 33.68 12.19
C ARG A 249 7.71 33.20 11.54
N LEU A 250 7.80 32.42 10.47
CA LEU A 250 6.64 31.83 9.81
C LEU A 250 5.87 30.89 10.76
N LEU A 251 6.56 29.99 11.46
CA LEU A 251 5.95 29.04 12.39
C LEU A 251 5.28 29.74 13.57
N VAL A 252 5.92 30.76 14.14
CA VAL A 252 5.32 31.56 15.22
C VAL A 252 4.08 32.29 14.71
N LYS A 253 4.13 32.90 13.52
CA LYS A 253 2.99 33.57 12.91
C LYS A 253 1.83 32.60 12.62
N LEU A 254 2.13 31.38 12.19
CA LEU A 254 1.13 30.33 11.98
C LEU A 254 0.52 29.84 13.30
N LEU A 255 1.31 29.62 14.35
CA LEU A 255 0.76 29.24 15.66
C LEU A 255 -0.16 30.32 16.24
N GLU A 256 0.19 31.59 16.06
CA GLU A 256 -0.59 32.73 16.52
C GLU A 256 -1.78 33.10 15.61
N SER A 257 -2.01 32.39 14.49
CA SER A 257 -3.19 32.60 13.65
C SER A 257 -4.43 31.86 14.17
N TYR A 258 -4.26 30.87 15.04
CA TYR A 258 -5.34 30.14 15.70
C TYR A 258 -5.71 30.77 17.05
N PRO A 259 -6.90 30.52 17.62
CA PRO A 259 -7.28 31.05 18.94
C PRO A 259 -6.32 30.66 20.07
N ALA A 260 -6.14 31.55 21.05
CA ALA A 260 -5.23 31.33 22.18
C ALA A 260 -5.62 30.11 23.06
N GLU A 261 -6.92 29.83 23.19
CA GLU A 261 -7.45 28.64 23.87
C GLU A 261 -7.00 27.34 23.18
N ASP A 262 -7.08 27.29 21.84
CA ASP A 262 -6.62 26.14 21.05
C ASP A 262 -5.11 25.93 21.21
N PHE A 263 -4.33 27.02 21.11
CA PHE A 263 -2.90 27.00 21.37
C PHE A 263 -2.59 26.42 22.74
N ARG A 264 -3.24 26.94 23.80
CA ARG A 264 -3.05 26.48 25.19
C ARG A 264 -3.38 25.01 25.36
N GLY A 265 -4.50 24.54 24.82
CA GLY A 265 -4.95 23.14 24.92
C GLY A 265 -3.99 22.14 24.26
N ASN A 266 -3.35 22.53 23.16
CA ASN A 266 -2.44 21.66 22.41
C ASN A 266 -0.99 21.68 22.90
N LEU A 267 -0.63 22.52 23.87
CA LEU A 267 0.71 22.52 24.49
C LEU A 267 1.01 21.24 25.29
N ILE A 268 -0.02 20.56 25.84
CA ILE A 268 0.15 19.39 26.73
C ILE A 268 -0.81 18.22 26.43
N LEU A 269 -0.54 17.50 25.34
CA LEU A 269 -1.28 16.28 25.02
C LEU A 269 -0.92 15.09 25.93
N SER A 270 0.32 15.04 26.42
CA SER A 270 0.86 14.08 27.39
C SER A 270 2.17 14.63 27.98
N ASN A 271 2.67 14.07 29.07
CA ASN A 271 3.95 14.50 29.69
C ASN A 271 5.13 14.41 28.69
N LYS A 272 5.24 13.31 27.94
CA LYS A 272 6.28 13.14 26.91
C LYS A 272 6.15 14.19 25.80
N LYS A 273 4.92 14.50 25.37
CA LYS A 273 4.70 15.52 24.34
C LYS A 273 4.97 16.93 24.86
N SER A 274 4.71 17.24 26.13
CA SER A 274 5.04 18.56 26.68
C SER A 274 6.54 18.84 26.69
N GLU A 275 7.38 17.84 26.98
CA GLU A 275 8.85 17.98 26.88
C GLU A 275 9.27 18.31 25.44
N ARG A 276 8.67 17.62 24.47
CA ARG A 276 8.92 17.88 23.05
C ARG A 276 8.44 19.27 22.63
N THR A 277 7.27 19.71 23.10
CA THR A 277 6.76 21.06 22.85
C THR A 277 7.68 22.14 23.42
N LEU A 278 8.18 21.97 24.65
CA LEU A 278 9.14 22.89 25.26
C LEU A 278 10.43 23.01 24.43
N LEU A 279 10.91 21.88 23.92
CA LEU A 279 12.08 21.84 23.05
C LEU A 279 11.82 22.58 21.73
N MET A 280 10.67 22.35 21.08
CA MET A 280 10.30 23.04 19.85
C MET A 280 10.14 24.56 20.04
N LEU A 281 9.52 25.00 21.15
CA LEU A 281 9.40 26.41 21.52
C LEU A 281 10.76 27.11 21.63
N LYS A 282 11.78 26.38 22.10
CA LYS A 282 13.17 26.86 22.12
C LYS A 282 13.74 26.95 20.71
N PHE A 283 13.57 25.92 19.87
CA PHE A 283 14.15 25.90 18.52
C PHE A 283 13.58 26.97 17.58
N ILE A 284 12.33 27.39 17.79
CA ILE A 284 11.72 28.48 17.03
C ILE A 284 11.90 29.86 17.66
N ASP A 285 12.62 29.96 18.78
CA ASP A 285 12.78 31.19 19.56
C ASP A 285 11.42 31.87 19.83
N TYR A 286 10.43 31.10 20.29
CA TYR A 286 9.03 31.53 20.33
C TYR A 286 8.85 32.88 21.03
N ASN A 287 9.51 33.07 22.18
CA ASN A 287 9.40 34.30 22.97
C ASN A 287 10.03 35.52 22.28
N GLU A 288 10.98 35.35 21.36
CA GLU A 288 11.59 36.45 20.60
C GLU A 288 10.64 36.96 19.51
N TYR A 289 9.94 36.04 18.84
CA TYR A 289 9.09 36.38 17.69
C TYR A 289 7.60 36.52 18.02
N SER A 290 7.13 35.96 19.13
CA SER A 290 5.75 36.11 19.60
C SER A 290 5.46 37.56 19.96
N ARG A 291 4.28 38.07 19.58
CA ARG A 291 3.86 39.44 19.87
C ARG A 291 2.57 39.50 20.70
N LYS A 292 1.97 38.36 21.03
CA LYS A 292 0.66 38.27 21.69
C LYS A 292 0.77 37.82 23.17
N PRO A 293 0.36 38.64 24.15
CA PRO A 293 0.51 38.34 25.59
C PRO A 293 -0.17 37.04 26.05
N GLU A 294 -1.33 36.70 25.49
CA GLU A 294 -2.11 35.51 25.88
C GLU A 294 -1.36 34.19 25.61
N TYR A 295 -0.62 34.13 24.50
CA TYR A 295 0.16 32.96 24.09
C TYR A 295 1.43 32.84 24.93
N ALA A 296 2.08 33.97 25.24
CA ALA A 296 3.21 34.02 26.15
C ALA A 296 2.82 33.51 27.56
N LYS A 297 1.61 33.84 28.04
CA LYS A 297 1.06 33.29 29.29
C LYS A 297 0.87 31.77 29.21
N ALA A 298 0.33 31.25 28.12
CA ALA A 298 0.16 29.81 27.93
C ALA A 298 1.51 29.04 27.95
N VAL A 299 2.54 29.58 27.28
CA VAL A 299 3.91 29.04 27.34
C VAL A 299 4.49 29.10 28.75
N ALA A 300 4.27 30.19 29.48
CA ALA A 300 4.72 30.32 30.87
C ALA A 300 4.04 29.28 31.79
N ASP A 301 2.74 29.04 31.63
CA ASP A 301 2.03 28.03 32.42
C ASP A 301 2.52 26.60 32.12
N LEU A 302 2.86 26.29 30.87
CA LEU A 302 3.51 25.02 30.51
C LEU A 302 4.87 24.88 31.22
N ARG A 303 5.74 25.90 31.14
CA ARG A 303 7.08 25.90 31.76
C ARG A 303 7.03 25.76 33.28
N ASN A 304 6.01 26.33 33.91
CA ASN A 304 5.81 26.30 35.35
C ASN A 304 5.08 25.02 35.84
N GLY A 305 4.81 24.05 34.97
CA GLY A 305 4.13 22.79 35.35
C GLY A 305 2.67 22.96 35.76
N ARG A 306 2.02 24.07 35.38
CA ARG A 306 0.62 24.37 35.73
C ARG A 306 -0.41 23.72 34.81
N LEU A 307 0.04 23.10 33.72
CA LEU A 307 -0.82 22.38 32.78
C LEU A 307 -0.83 20.87 33.09
N ARG A 308 -1.96 20.19 32.88
CA ARG A 308 -2.10 18.72 33.01
C ARG A 308 -2.77 18.15 31.76
N SER A 309 -2.32 16.96 31.34
CA SER A 309 -2.93 16.26 30.21
C SER A 309 -4.21 15.53 30.62
N TRP A 310 -5.12 15.35 29.65
CA TRP A 310 -6.32 14.54 29.85
C TRP A 310 -5.97 13.09 30.23
N GLU A 311 -4.99 12.48 29.55
CA GLU A 311 -4.61 11.07 29.75
C GLU A 311 -4.07 10.81 31.17
N SER A 312 -3.27 11.74 31.70
CA SER A 312 -2.79 11.64 33.09
C SER A 312 -3.93 11.69 34.11
N GLY A 313 -4.96 12.50 33.85
CA GLY A 313 -6.15 12.56 34.70
C GLY A 313 -6.91 11.24 34.70
N VAL A 314 -7.14 10.67 33.52
CA VAL A 314 -7.89 9.40 33.39
C VAL A 314 -7.11 8.21 33.97
N LYS A 315 -5.80 8.10 33.71
CA LYS A 315 -4.98 7.02 34.27
C LYS A 315 -4.93 7.07 35.80
N PHE A 316 -4.98 8.25 36.39
CA PHE A 316 -5.10 8.40 37.84
C PHE A 316 -6.41 7.79 38.36
N LEU A 317 -7.56 8.09 37.74
CA LEU A 317 -8.85 7.48 38.07
C LEU A 317 -8.81 5.95 37.93
N VAL A 318 -8.25 5.43 36.82
CA VAL A 318 -8.11 3.99 36.59
C VAL A 318 -7.27 3.32 37.68
N SER A 319 -6.15 3.92 38.08
CA SER A 319 -5.26 3.38 39.13
C SER A 319 -5.94 3.28 40.51
N ARG A 320 -6.97 4.09 40.76
CA ARG A 320 -7.78 4.06 41.98
C ARG A 320 -9.03 3.18 41.84
N ARG A 321 -9.23 2.56 40.67
CA ARG A 321 -10.45 1.81 40.31
C ARG A 321 -11.72 2.64 40.51
N ASP A 322 -11.63 3.92 40.16
CA ASP A 322 -12.73 4.85 40.27
C ASP A 322 -13.81 4.55 39.22
N GLU A 323 -15.07 4.45 39.64
CA GLU A 323 -16.19 4.17 38.73
C GLU A 323 -16.37 5.27 37.69
N GLU A 324 -15.97 6.52 38.01
CA GLU A 324 -16.01 7.66 37.09
C GLU A 324 -15.03 7.52 35.91
N ALA A 325 -14.04 6.63 35.98
CA ALA A 325 -13.03 6.49 34.94
C ALA A 325 -13.65 6.19 33.57
N LEU A 326 -14.68 5.33 33.52
CA LEU A 326 -15.37 4.99 32.27
C LEU A 326 -16.16 6.16 31.71
N ASP A 327 -16.72 7.03 32.56
CA ASP A 327 -17.43 8.24 32.13
C ASP A 327 -16.47 9.27 31.53
N VAL A 328 -15.28 9.42 32.11
CA VAL A 328 -14.25 10.29 31.51
C VAL A 328 -13.80 9.71 30.17
N TYR A 329 -13.63 8.39 30.06
CA TYR A 329 -13.33 7.71 28.79
C TYR A 329 -14.44 7.86 27.75
N ALA A 330 -15.71 7.91 28.15
CA ALA A 330 -16.84 8.13 27.25
C ALA A 330 -16.75 9.51 26.55
N GLY A 331 -16.06 10.48 27.14
CA GLY A 331 -15.71 11.74 26.47
C GLY A 331 -14.69 11.60 25.34
N ARG A 332 -13.95 10.48 25.26
CA ARG A 332 -12.98 10.14 24.20
C ARG A 332 -13.05 8.63 23.85
N PRO A 333 -14.12 8.16 23.20
CA PRO A 333 -14.40 6.73 23.03
C PRO A 333 -13.31 5.99 22.24
N GLY A 334 -12.65 6.64 21.28
CA GLY A 334 -11.52 6.04 20.57
C GLY A 334 -10.26 5.81 21.43
N MET A 335 -10.10 6.52 22.56
CA MET A 335 -9.06 6.20 23.55
C MET A 335 -9.49 5.02 24.43
N MET A 336 -10.78 4.97 24.79
CA MET A 336 -11.34 3.84 25.53
C MET A 336 -11.16 2.52 24.76
N LEU A 337 -11.48 2.53 23.47
CA LEU A 337 -11.30 1.38 22.56
C LEU A 337 -9.84 0.91 22.50
N ARG A 338 -8.87 1.84 22.42
CA ARG A 338 -7.43 1.50 22.41
C ARG A 338 -6.91 1.04 23.77
N HIS A 339 -7.63 1.31 24.86
CA HIS A 339 -7.28 0.93 26.21
C HIS A 339 -8.12 -0.25 26.73
N LEU A 340 -8.83 -1.01 25.86
CA LEU A 340 -9.65 -2.17 26.26
C LEU A 340 -8.89 -3.13 27.20
N THR A 341 -7.77 -3.66 26.71
CA THR A 341 -6.89 -4.55 27.50
C THR A 341 -6.38 -3.89 28.78
N TYR A 342 -6.03 -2.61 28.74
CA TYR A 342 -5.57 -1.87 29.93
C TYR A 342 -6.68 -1.76 30.98
N LEU A 343 -7.91 -1.42 30.59
CA LEU A 343 -9.06 -1.33 31.47
C LEU A 343 -9.40 -2.69 32.07
N MET A 344 -9.49 -3.74 31.24
CA MET A 344 -9.78 -5.09 31.70
C MET A 344 -8.75 -5.58 32.73
N ARG A 345 -7.46 -5.37 32.47
CA ARG A 345 -6.38 -5.73 33.40
C ARG A 345 -6.36 -4.92 34.70
N ASN A 346 -6.99 -3.73 34.71
CA ASN A 346 -7.16 -2.92 35.92
C ASN A 346 -8.47 -3.21 36.67
N GLY A 347 -9.22 -4.25 36.26
CA GLY A 347 -10.38 -4.77 36.98
C GLY A 347 -11.74 -4.27 36.47
N TYR A 348 -11.79 -3.52 35.36
CA TYR A 348 -13.05 -3.12 34.74
C TYR A 348 -13.61 -4.29 33.93
N LYS A 349 -14.91 -4.57 34.04
CA LYS A 349 -15.53 -5.69 33.32
C LYS A 349 -15.70 -5.33 31.85
N ALA A 350 -15.46 -6.30 30.97
CA ALA A 350 -15.65 -6.17 29.53
C ALA A 350 -17.06 -5.65 29.17
N ARG A 351 -18.09 -6.15 29.87
CA ARG A 351 -19.48 -5.71 29.70
C ARG A 351 -19.68 -4.22 30.01
N ASP A 352 -19.11 -3.72 31.10
CA ASP A 352 -19.27 -2.31 31.49
C ASP A 352 -18.60 -1.38 30.47
N ILE A 353 -17.45 -1.81 29.92
CA ILE A 353 -16.76 -1.09 28.85
C ILE A 353 -17.60 -1.11 27.56
N TYR A 354 -18.16 -2.28 27.20
CA TYR A 354 -19.04 -2.44 26.05
C TYR A 354 -20.28 -1.55 26.14
N ASP A 355 -20.98 -1.58 27.28
CA ASP A 355 -22.22 -0.84 27.52
C ASP A 355 -21.99 0.68 27.43
N LYS A 356 -20.77 1.16 27.73
CA LYS A 356 -20.35 2.55 27.54
C LYS A 356 -19.95 2.88 26.10
N LEU A 357 -19.32 1.94 25.39
CA LEU A 357 -18.85 2.14 24.00
C LEU A 357 -19.98 2.06 22.98
N LEU A 358 -20.93 1.15 23.15
CA LEU A 358 -21.97 0.87 22.15
C LEU A 358 -22.81 2.11 21.77
N PRO A 359 -23.28 2.94 22.71
CA PRO A 359 -24.02 4.17 22.39
C PRO A 359 -23.16 5.23 21.68
N LEU A 360 -21.84 5.07 21.67
CA LEU A 360 -20.86 5.98 21.07
C LEU A 360 -20.16 5.36 19.85
N ALA A 361 -20.68 4.25 19.34
CA ALA A 361 -20.07 3.52 18.23
C ALA A 361 -19.95 4.37 16.96
N ASP A 362 -20.90 5.28 16.74
CA ASP A 362 -20.90 6.27 15.66
C ASP A 362 -19.65 7.18 15.67
N LYS A 363 -19.03 7.38 16.84
CA LYS A 363 -17.81 8.19 17.02
C LYS A 363 -16.52 7.38 16.92
N LEU A 364 -16.61 6.05 16.78
CA LEU A 364 -15.45 5.19 16.61
C LEU A 364 -15.01 5.18 15.15
N LYS A 365 -13.71 5.02 14.91
CA LYS A 365 -13.18 4.89 13.55
C LYS A 365 -13.32 3.44 13.07
N THR A 366 -13.96 3.24 11.92
CA THR A 366 -14.12 1.94 11.25
C THR A 366 -12.77 1.23 11.09
N GLN A 367 -11.75 1.95 10.60
CA GLN A 367 -10.37 1.47 10.50
C GLN A 367 -9.81 0.90 11.82
N THR A 368 -10.09 1.54 12.96
CA THR A 368 -9.55 1.08 14.26
C THR A 368 -10.23 -0.22 14.68
N LEU A 369 -11.53 -0.35 14.45
CA LEU A 369 -12.28 -1.57 14.72
C LEU A 369 -11.80 -2.73 13.84
N VAL A 370 -11.64 -2.50 12.54
CA VAL A 370 -11.10 -3.50 11.59
C VAL A 370 -9.67 -3.91 11.98
N SER A 371 -8.80 -2.95 12.31
CA SER A 371 -7.42 -3.26 12.73
C SER A 371 -7.38 -4.12 14.00
N LEU A 372 -8.26 -3.84 14.98
CA LEU A 372 -8.34 -4.64 16.19
C LEU A 372 -8.94 -6.03 15.91
N LEU A 373 -9.94 -6.14 15.02
CA LEU A 373 -10.48 -7.43 14.60
C LEU A 373 -9.42 -8.30 13.93
N ASN A 374 -8.62 -7.75 13.01
CA ASN A 374 -7.48 -8.48 12.42
C ASN A 374 -6.49 -8.93 13.51
N PHE A 375 -6.07 -8.00 14.39
CA PHE A 375 -5.10 -8.31 15.44
C PHE A 375 -5.57 -9.44 16.37
N PHE A 376 -6.80 -9.38 16.85
CA PHE A 376 -7.36 -10.39 17.78
C PHE A 376 -7.87 -11.65 17.08
N SER A 377 -7.88 -11.70 15.75
CA SER A 377 -8.17 -12.93 14.98
C SER A 377 -6.90 -13.67 14.54
N SER A 378 -5.72 -13.03 14.62
CA SER A 378 -4.46 -13.65 14.21
C SER A 378 -4.06 -14.88 15.05
N ASP A 379 -3.56 -15.92 14.36
CA ASP A 379 -3.08 -17.17 14.97
C ASP A 379 -1.93 -16.92 15.97
N ASP A 380 -1.10 -15.91 15.71
CA ASP A 380 0.01 -15.49 16.58
C ASP A 380 -0.46 -15.04 17.97
N PHE A 381 -1.65 -14.44 18.06
CA PHE A 381 -2.23 -14.08 19.34
C PHE A 381 -2.80 -15.31 20.05
N ALA A 382 -3.40 -16.24 19.30
CA ALA A 382 -3.97 -17.46 19.84
C ALA A 382 -2.93 -18.40 20.47
N ALA A 383 -1.69 -18.35 19.99
CA ALA A 383 -0.58 -19.12 20.54
C ALA A 383 -0.07 -18.61 21.92
N GLN A 384 -0.51 -17.44 22.40
CA GLN A 384 0.05 -16.80 23.61
C GLN A 384 -0.77 -17.09 24.88
N SER A 385 -0.65 -18.30 25.45
CA SER A 385 -1.30 -18.72 26.72
C SER A 385 -2.84 -18.70 26.76
N ASN A 386 -3.43 -19.60 27.58
CA ASN A 386 -4.89 -19.75 27.68
C ASN A 386 -5.60 -18.46 28.16
N ASP A 387 -4.96 -17.69 29.04
CA ASP A 387 -5.56 -16.47 29.61
C ASP A 387 -5.67 -15.34 28.58
N ARG A 388 -4.65 -15.15 27.72
CA ARG A 388 -4.73 -14.13 26.67
C ARG A 388 -5.67 -14.57 25.56
N PHE A 389 -5.72 -15.87 25.25
CA PHE A 389 -6.70 -16.42 24.32
C PHE A 389 -8.14 -16.10 24.77
N GLY A 390 -8.44 -16.30 26.06
CA GLY A 390 -9.73 -15.91 26.65
C GLY A 390 -10.01 -14.41 26.55
N GLU A 391 -9.01 -13.56 26.82
CA GLU A 391 -9.11 -12.09 26.67
C GLU A 391 -9.44 -11.68 25.23
N ALA A 392 -8.74 -12.24 24.24
CA ALA A 392 -8.96 -11.97 22.82
C ALA A 392 -10.35 -12.38 22.36
N LEU A 393 -10.82 -13.55 22.77
CA LEU A 393 -12.15 -14.02 22.38
C LEU A 393 -13.25 -13.07 22.86
N VAL A 394 -13.15 -12.60 24.11
CA VAL A 394 -14.09 -11.61 24.68
C VAL A 394 -14.01 -10.29 23.91
N ILE A 395 -12.81 -9.80 23.62
CA ILE A 395 -12.64 -8.56 22.86
C ILE A 395 -13.22 -8.69 21.45
N ARG A 396 -12.95 -9.80 20.74
CA ARG A 396 -13.48 -10.06 19.40
C ARG A 396 -15.01 -10.08 19.38
N GLN A 397 -15.64 -10.71 20.38
CA GLN A 397 -17.10 -10.72 20.53
C GLN A 397 -17.68 -9.32 20.76
N MET A 398 -16.94 -8.41 21.39
CA MET A 398 -17.35 -7.00 21.55
C MET A 398 -17.16 -6.17 20.28
N LEU A 399 -16.08 -6.42 19.51
CA LEU A 399 -15.71 -5.58 18.37
C LEU A 399 -16.68 -5.68 17.19
N ALA A 400 -17.19 -6.88 16.88
CA ALA A 400 -18.08 -7.05 15.73
C ALA A 400 -19.42 -6.29 15.88
N PRO A 401 -20.13 -6.33 17.03
CA PRO A 401 -21.29 -5.47 17.26
C PRO A 401 -20.98 -3.97 17.23
N LEU A 402 -19.83 -3.55 17.78
CA LEU A 402 -19.40 -2.14 17.70
C LEU A 402 -19.15 -1.70 16.26
N LEU A 403 -18.53 -2.56 15.44
CA LEU A 403 -18.34 -2.31 14.01
C LEU A 403 -19.68 -2.23 13.30
N SER A 404 -20.61 -3.15 13.55
CA SER A 404 -21.96 -3.09 12.96
C SER A 404 -22.70 -1.80 13.33
N ALA A 405 -22.65 -1.38 14.60
CA ALA A 405 -23.25 -0.12 15.05
C ALA A 405 -22.60 1.11 14.40
N ARG A 406 -21.27 1.13 14.26
CA ARG A 406 -20.55 2.18 13.53
C ARG A 406 -20.95 2.19 12.05
N LEU A 407 -20.93 1.04 11.39
CA LEU A 407 -21.31 0.92 9.98
C LEU A 407 -22.75 1.34 9.75
N ALA A 408 -23.68 1.09 10.68
CA ALA A 408 -25.08 1.53 10.54
C ALA A 408 -25.23 3.06 10.55
N ALA A 409 -24.31 3.78 11.21
CA ALA A 409 -24.28 5.24 11.23
C ALA A 409 -23.69 5.85 9.94
N ASN A 410 -23.01 5.05 9.11
CA ASN A 410 -22.45 5.52 7.85
C ASN A 410 -23.55 5.71 6.80
N GLU A 411 -23.43 6.77 6.01
CA GLU A 411 -24.19 6.92 4.77
C GLU A 411 -23.36 6.38 3.62
N THR A 412 -23.84 5.32 2.99
CA THR A 412 -23.15 4.65 1.89
C THR A 412 -24.07 4.51 0.69
N ALA A 413 -23.48 4.38 -0.51
CA ALA A 413 -24.24 4.22 -1.75
C ALA A 413 -25.07 2.92 -1.84
N ILE A 414 -24.88 1.98 -0.90
CA ILE A 414 -25.56 0.67 -0.85
C ILE A 414 -26.72 0.61 0.16
N LYS A 415 -26.94 1.67 0.95
CA LYS A 415 -27.93 1.67 2.04
C LYS A 415 -29.33 1.37 1.52
N GLY A 416 -29.97 0.34 2.09
CA GLY A 416 -31.34 -0.06 1.74
C GLY A 416 -31.52 -0.60 0.31
N LYS A 417 -30.43 -0.84 -0.44
CA LYS A 417 -30.48 -1.29 -1.83
C LYS A 417 -30.34 -2.80 -1.96
N LYS A 418 -30.79 -3.32 -3.10
CA LYS A 418 -30.45 -4.66 -3.57
C LYS A 418 -29.05 -4.65 -4.19
N ILE A 419 -28.15 -5.48 -3.67
CA ILE A 419 -26.74 -5.51 -4.06
C ILE A 419 -26.40 -6.87 -4.62
N PHE A 420 -25.90 -6.90 -5.86
CA PHE A 420 -25.17 -8.05 -6.38
C PHE A 420 -23.69 -7.86 -6.06
N VAL A 421 -23.03 -8.92 -5.62
CA VAL A 421 -21.60 -8.89 -5.30
C VAL A 421 -20.87 -9.63 -6.40
N ASP A 422 -20.11 -8.88 -7.19
CA ASP A 422 -19.21 -9.45 -8.17
C ASP A 422 -17.84 -9.71 -7.55
N GLY A 423 -17.63 -10.98 -7.18
CA GLY A 423 -16.35 -11.49 -6.71
C GLY A 423 -15.49 -12.12 -7.80
N THR A 424 -15.75 -11.81 -9.08
CA THR A 424 -14.94 -12.33 -10.19
C THR A 424 -13.48 -11.91 -10.01
N GLY A 425 -12.56 -12.87 -10.17
CA GLY A 425 -11.12 -12.66 -10.00
C GLY A 425 -10.61 -12.59 -8.55
N TYR A 426 -11.48 -12.55 -7.54
CA TYR A 426 -11.08 -12.39 -6.13
C TYR A 426 -11.70 -13.43 -5.20
N ASP A 427 -10.96 -13.84 -4.18
CA ASP A 427 -11.45 -14.69 -3.10
C ASP A 427 -11.71 -13.86 -1.85
N PHE A 428 -12.97 -13.71 -1.46
CA PHE A 428 -13.36 -12.81 -0.36
C PHE A 428 -13.14 -13.42 1.02
N ASP A 429 -13.14 -14.75 1.11
CA ASP A 429 -12.91 -15.45 2.37
C ASP A 429 -11.41 -15.48 2.70
N LEU A 430 -10.56 -15.55 1.69
CA LEU A 430 -9.10 -15.44 1.82
C LEU A 430 -8.58 -14.00 1.85
N SER A 431 -9.38 -13.03 1.38
CA SER A 431 -9.01 -11.62 1.42
C SER A 431 -9.11 -11.05 2.83
N SER A 432 -8.05 -10.39 3.27
CA SER A 432 -8.01 -9.61 4.52
C SER A 432 -7.92 -8.12 4.22
N ILE A 433 -8.68 -7.32 4.97
CA ILE A 433 -8.66 -5.86 4.83
C ILE A 433 -7.55 -5.30 5.71
N ARG A 434 -6.40 -4.99 5.11
CA ARG A 434 -5.25 -4.40 5.81
C ARG A 434 -5.30 -2.89 5.76
N VAL A 435 -5.14 -2.25 6.93
CA VAL A 435 -5.36 -0.80 7.08
C VAL A 435 -4.13 -0.08 7.59
N ASN A 436 -3.53 -0.57 8.67
CA ASN A 436 -2.32 0.01 9.27
C ASN A 436 -1.04 -0.78 8.90
N ASP A 437 -1.23 -1.99 8.42
CA ASP A 437 -0.24 -3.03 8.11
C ASP A 437 -0.12 -3.30 6.61
N LYS A 438 -0.55 -2.32 5.79
CA LYS A 438 -0.38 -2.38 4.33
C LYS A 438 1.09 -2.16 3.94
N SER A 439 1.46 -2.70 2.78
CA SER A 439 2.81 -2.55 2.22
C SER A 439 3.15 -1.08 1.98
N ASP A 440 4.41 -0.72 2.26
CA ASP A 440 4.99 0.57 1.87
C ASP A 440 5.23 0.68 0.37
N GLU A 441 5.10 -0.43 -0.35
CA GLU A 441 5.15 -0.47 -1.80
C GLU A 441 3.81 -0.08 -2.46
N GLY A 442 2.68 -0.12 -1.74
CA GLY A 442 1.41 0.35 -2.29
C GLY A 442 0.94 -0.40 -3.55
N GLY A 443 0.49 0.36 -4.55
CA GLY A 443 -0.19 -0.12 -5.75
C GLY A 443 -1.72 0.03 -5.66
N TYR A 444 -2.39 0.02 -6.81
CA TYR A 444 -3.86 0.08 -6.85
C TYR A 444 -4.50 -1.06 -6.06
N ILE A 445 -3.84 -2.22 -6.05
CA ILE A 445 -4.28 -3.41 -5.34
C ILE A 445 -3.67 -3.42 -3.95
N ARG A 446 -4.53 -3.55 -2.94
CA ARG A 446 -4.10 -3.46 -1.55
C ARG A 446 -3.56 -4.80 -1.04
N SER A 447 -2.56 -4.72 -0.16
CA SER A 447 -2.04 -5.87 0.58
C SER A 447 -3.17 -6.63 1.28
N GLY A 448 -3.09 -7.96 1.23
CA GLY A 448 -4.05 -8.86 1.87
C GLY A 448 -5.24 -9.26 1.00
N LEU A 449 -5.47 -8.63 -0.16
CA LEU A 449 -6.46 -9.11 -1.12
C LEU A 449 -5.97 -10.38 -1.83
N ALA A 450 -6.84 -11.37 -1.90
CA ALA A 450 -6.58 -12.66 -2.55
C ALA A 450 -7.21 -12.70 -3.95
N TYR A 451 -6.38 -12.98 -4.94
CA TYR A 451 -6.78 -13.22 -6.32
C TYR A 451 -7.07 -14.68 -6.52
N LYS A 452 -8.18 -15.00 -7.17
CA LYS A 452 -8.42 -16.35 -7.65
C LYS A 452 -7.49 -16.63 -8.83
N ILE A 453 -6.91 -17.82 -8.84
CA ILE A 453 -6.22 -18.36 -10.00
C ILE A 453 -7.26 -19.07 -10.87
N PRO A 454 -7.52 -18.60 -12.10
CA PRO A 454 -8.43 -19.27 -13.03
C PRO A 454 -8.08 -20.76 -13.21
N GLU A 455 -9.07 -21.62 -13.47
CA GLU A 455 -8.88 -23.08 -13.54
C GLU A 455 -8.00 -23.52 -14.72
N ASP A 456 -7.97 -22.74 -15.80
CA ASP A 456 -7.13 -22.92 -16.98
C ASP A 456 -5.68 -22.44 -16.77
N VAL A 457 -5.36 -21.80 -15.65
CA VAL A 457 -3.98 -21.45 -15.30
C VAL A 457 -3.32 -22.63 -14.60
N HIS A 458 -2.38 -23.28 -15.29
CA HIS A 458 -1.63 -24.43 -14.76
C HIS A 458 -0.24 -24.06 -14.23
N ARG A 459 0.27 -22.87 -14.59
CA ARG A 459 1.58 -22.39 -14.16
C ARG A 459 1.54 -20.92 -13.78
N LEU A 460 2.28 -20.57 -12.73
CA LEU A 460 2.55 -19.20 -12.32
C LEU A 460 4.02 -18.90 -12.44
N ARG A 461 4.34 -17.63 -12.73
CA ARG A 461 5.70 -17.11 -12.78
C ARG A 461 5.79 -15.86 -11.92
N PHE A 462 6.60 -15.92 -10.87
CA PHE A 462 7.13 -14.71 -10.26
C PHE A 462 8.31 -14.22 -11.09
N PHE A 463 8.46 -12.91 -11.18
CA PHE A 463 9.57 -12.29 -11.86
C PHE A 463 10.02 -11.02 -11.16
N ILE A 464 11.28 -10.67 -11.34
CA ILE A 464 11.83 -9.36 -11.00
C ILE A 464 12.72 -8.87 -12.13
N TYR A 465 12.64 -7.58 -12.42
CA TYR A 465 13.52 -6.89 -13.36
C TYR A 465 14.15 -5.69 -12.67
N TRP A 466 15.43 -5.44 -12.93
CA TRP A 466 16.10 -4.23 -12.50
C TRP A 466 17.13 -3.74 -13.52
N ASN A 467 17.25 -2.42 -13.59
CA ASN A 467 18.21 -1.74 -14.43
C ASN A 467 18.59 -0.39 -13.81
N ASP A 468 19.88 -0.10 -13.85
CA ASP A 468 20.51 1.03 -13.19
C ASP A 468 21.87 1.32 -13.85
N GLU A 469 22.31 2.59 -13.83
CA GLU A 469 23.61 2.99 -14.38
C GLU A 469 24.78 2.30 -13.68
N GLN A 470 24.66 2.06 -12.36
CA GLN A 470 25.65 1.29 -11.59
C GLN A 470 25.20 -0.16 -11.41
N ARG A 471 26.15 -1.05 -11.10
CA ARG A 471 25.84 -2.45 -10.83
C ARG A 471 25.01 -2.58 -9.55
N VAL A 472 23.82 -3.15 -9.68
CA VAL A 472 22.93 -3.53 -8.58
C VAL A 472 22.65 -5.03 -8.67
N ASP A 473 22.54 -5.67 -7.50
CA ASP A 473 22.28 -7.10 -7.37
C ASP A 473 20.99 -7.31 -6.59
N VAL A 474 19.98 -7.87 -7.25
CA VAL A 474 18.65 -8.09 -6.70
C VAL A 474 18.23 -9.53 -6.88
N ASP A 475 18.03 -10.24 -5.77
CA ASP A 475 17.73 -11.66 -5.78
C ASP A 475 16.23 -11.93 -5.70
N LEU A 476 15.75 -12.92 -6.45
CA LEU A 476 14.45 -13.56 -6.32
C LEU A 476 14.57 -14.98 -5.74
N HIS A 477 13.92 -15.22 -4.59
CA HIS A 477 13.88 -16.52 -3.95
C HIS A 477 12.45 -17.04 -3.77
N GLY A 478 12.27 -18.34 -4.02
CA GLY A 478 11.06 -19.09 -3.72
C GLY A 478 11.18 -19.88 -2.42
N ALA A 479 10.18 -19.79 -1.55
CA ALA A 479 10.09 -20.65 -0.38
C ALA A 479 8.70 -21.27 -0.29
N ALA A 480 8.61 -22.56 -0.02
CA ALA A 480 7.34 -23.24 0.07
C ALA A 480 7.21 -24.06 1.35
N ILE A 481 5.99 -24.36 1.75
CA ILE A 481 5.69 -25.28 2.85
C ILE A 481 4.94 -26.47 2.27
N GLY A 482 5.53 -27.65 2.40
CA GLY A 482 4.89 -28.91 2.04
C GLY A 482 3.71 -29.23 2.96
N THR A 483 2.77 -30.05 2.48
CA THR A 483 1.64 -30.56 3.29
C THR A 483 2.08 -31.37 4.50
N ASP A 484 3.34 -31.84 4.50
CA ASP A 484 3.99 -32.51 5.62
C ASP A 484 4.62 -31.54 6.64
N GLY A 485 4.47 -30.23 6.41
CA GLY A 485 5.01 -29.15 7.23
C GLY A 485 6.48 -28.81 6.97
N LYS A 486 7.17 -29.49 6.05
CA LYS A 486 8.58 -29.18 5.74
C LYS A 486 8.70 -27.98 4.81
N GLN A 487 9.75 -27.22 5.02
CA GLN A 487 10.09 -26.10 4.16
C GLN A 487 10.86 -26.58 2.92
N LEU A 488 10.45 -26.13 1.74
CA LEU A 488 11.17 -26.27 0.48
C LEU A 488 11.73 -24.90 0.09
N ARG A 489 12.91 -24.86 -0.52
CA ARG A 489 13.65 -23.62 -0.79
C ARG A 489 14.21 -23.67 -2.19
N ILE A 490 13.82 -22.70 -3.02
CA ILE A 490 14.23 -22.59 -4.41
C ILE A 490 14.96 -21.26 -4.63
N GLY A 491 16.21 -21.32 -5.10
CA GLY A 491 17.03 -20.13 -5.37
C GLY A 491 18.52 -20.44 -5.48
N TRP A 492 19.36 -19.42 -5.53
CA TRP A 492 20.78 -19.56 -5.85
C TRP A 492 21.58 -20.44 -4.86
N ASN A 493 21.30 -20.32 -3.56
CA ASN A 493 21.97 -21.06 -2.47
C ASN A 493 21.17 -22.26 -1.93
N SER A 494 20.20 -22.75 -2.70
CA SER A 494 19.39 -23.92 -2.38
C SER A 494 19.11 -24.72 -3.65
N ASP A 495 18.14 -25.63 -3.66
CA ASP A 495 17.61 -26.25 -4.87
C ASP A 495 17.29 -25.18 -5.92
N PHE A 496 17.62 -25.42 -7.19
CA PHE A 496 17.23 -24.52 -8.28
C PHE A 496 16.00 -25.04 -9.04
N LYS A 497 15.63 -26.30 -8.79
CA LYS A 497 14.40 -26.94 -9.24
C LYS A 497 14.05 -28.14 -8.37
N ASN A 498 12.77 -28.52 -8.33
CA ASN A 498 12.33 -29.73 -7.62
C ASN A 498 11.14 -30.45 -8.28
N GLY A 499 10.97 -30.28 -9.60
CA GLY A 499 9.88 -30.88 -10.38
C GLY A 499 8.54 -30.14 -10.30
N MET A 500 8.33 -29.31 -9.28
CA MET A 500 7.14 -28.45 -9.14
C MET A 500 7.50 -26.97 -9.31
N MET A 501 8.74 -26.61 -8.97
CA MET A 501 9.22 -25.23 -9.00
C MET A 501 10.59 -25.18 -9.68
N VAL A 502 10.90 -24.06 -10.34
CA VAL A 502 12.18 -23.84 -11.03
C VAL A 502 12.57 -22.36 -11.04
N PHE A 503 13.85 -22.09 -10.78
CA PHE A 503 14.46 -20.75 -10.74
C PHE A 503 15.36 -20.52 -11.95
N SER A 504 15.35 -19.32 -12.52
CA SER A 504 16.05 -18.99 -13.76
C SER A 504 17.56 -18.82 -13.66
N GLY A 505 18.14 -19.02 -12.48
CA GLY A 505 19.53 -18.64 -12.22
C GLY A 505 19.63 -17.21 -11.73
N ASP A 506 20.78 -16.93 -11.13
CA ASP A 506 21.05 -15.74 -10.33
C ASP A 506 21.89 -14.76 -11.13
N ILE A 507 21.56 -13.48 -11.11
CA ILE A 507 22.31 -12.46 -11.86
C ILE A 507 22.76 -11.34 -10.93
N THR A 508 24.07 -11.09 -10.87
CA THR A 508 24.62 -10.10 -9.94
C THR A 508 24.86 -8.72 -10.57
N HIS A 509 24.26 -8.40 -11.73
CA HIS A 509 24.45 -7.14 -12.44
C HIS A 509 23.15 -6.47 -12.89
N SER A 510 23.22 -5.19 -13.27
CA SER A 510 22.07 -4.41 -13.76
C SER A 510 21.72 -4.74 -15.22
N ASP A 511 20.50 -4.37 -15.61
CA ASP A 511 19.85 -4.81 -16.86
C ASP A 511 19.66 -6.33 -16.87
N ALA A 512 18.96 -6.80 -15.85
CA ALA A 512 18.79 -8.21 -15.54
C ALA A 512 17.36 -8.53 -15.10
N ALA A 513 16.99 -9.79 -15.31
CA ALA A 513 15.70 -10.33 -14.89
C ALA A 513 15.87 -11.74 -14.32
N GLU A 514 15.13 -12.01 -13.24
CA GLU A 514 15.02 -13.34 -12.66
C GLU A 514 13.56 -13.81 -12.66
N TYR A 515 13.39 -15.12 -12.84
CA TYR A 515 12.10 -15.78 -12.92
C TYR A 515 12.05 -17.00 -12.01
N PHE A 516 10.86 -17.24 -11.46
CA PHE A 516 10.57 -18.37 -10.60
C PHE A 516 9.20 -18.95 -10.98
N ASP A 517 9.21 -20.13 -11.60
CA ASP A 517 8.00 -20.81 -12.07
C ASP A 517 7.49 -21.81 -11.05
N ILE A 518 6.17 -21.91 -10.94
CA ILE A 518 5.42 -22.85 -10.11
C ILE A 518 4.44 -23.59 -11.01
N ASP A 519 4.62 -24.90 -11.14
CA ASP A 519 3.67 -25.81 -11.76
C ASP A 519 2.59 -26.18 -10.74
N LEU A 520 1.38 -25.63 -10.92
CA LEU A 520 0.29 -25.77 -9.96
C LEU A 520 -0.26 -27.20 -9.92
N ASP A 521 -0.21 -27.93 -11.03
CA ASP A 521 -0.68 -29.30 -11.11
C ASP A 521 0.28 -30.24 -10.39
N ALA A 522 1.58 -30.06 -10.58
CA ALA A 522 2.59 -30.83 -9.87
C ALA A 522 2.64 -30.50 -8.37
N ALA A 523 2.38 -29.23 -7.99
CA ALA A 523 2.38 -28.79 -6.59
C ALA A 523 1.12 -29.23 -5.81
N LYS A 524 0.02 -29.52 -6.51
CA LYS A 524 -1.28 -29.83 -5.91
C LYS A 524 -1.19 -31.04 -4.96
N GLY A 525 -1.58 -30.84 -3.70
CA GLY A 525 -1.57 -31.88 -2.67
C GLY A 525 -0.17 -32.22 -2.14
N VAL A 526 0.87 -31.51 -2.58
CA VAL A 526 2.26 -31.65 -2.10
C VAL A 526 2.71 -30.39 -1.35
N VAL A 527 2.29 -29.21 -1.83
CA VAL A 527 2.64 -27.91 -1.27
C VAL A 527 1.38 -27.16 -0.86
N ASP A 528 1.38 -26.58 0.34
CA ASP A 528 0.28 -25.72 0.81
C ASP A 528 0.42 -24.31 0.24
N ASN A 529 1.60 -23.70 0.42
CA ASN A 529 1.87 -22.32 0.03
C ASN A 529 3.26 -22.17 -0.56
N VAL A 530 3.40 -21.28 -1.55
CA VAL A 530 4.67 -20.85 -2.14
C VAL A 530 4.81 -19.33 -2.00
N THR A 531 5.92 -18.86 -1.47
CA THR A 531 6.21 -17.45 -1.15
C THR A 531 7.35 -16.95 -2.04
N ALA A 532 7.24 -15.71 -2.54
CA ALA A 532 8.30 -15.02 -3.26
C ALA A 532 8.96 -13.97 -2.36
N ASN A 533 10.28 -14.02 -2.25
CA ASN A 533 11.10 -13.14 -1.42
C ASN A 533 12.07 -12.36 -2.32
N ILE A 534 12.14 -11.05 -2.13
CA ILE A 534 12.98 -10.13 -2.91
C ILE A 534 14.04 -9.50 -2.02
N ASN A 535 15.29 -9.54 -2.46
CA ASN A 535 16.43 -9.06 -1.68
C ASN A 535 17.32 -8.13 -2.51
N LEU A 536 17.60 -6.94 -2.01
CA LEU A 536 18.67 -6.09 -2.52
C LEU A 536 19.99 -6.55 -1.88
N PHE A 537 20.72 -7.41 -2.56
CA PHE A 537 21.97 -7.98 -2.07
C PHE A 537 23.09 -6.92 -2.09
N SER A 538 23.28 -6.23 -3.21
CA SER A 538 24.36 -5.26 -3.42
C SER A 538 23.92 -4.02 -4.22
N GLY A 539 24.70 -2.94 -4.16
CA GLY A 539 24.38 -1.65 -4.78
C GLY A 539 23.94 -0.60 -3.75
N TYR A 540 22.71 -0.10 -3.86
CA TYR A 540 22.18 0.95 -2.99
C TYR A 540 21.73 0.46 -1.61
N PRO A 541 21.58 1.35 -0.61
CA PRO A 541 20.96 1.05 0.69
C PRO A 541 19.51 0.55 0.61
N THR A 542 18.72 0.96 -0.38
CA THR A 542 17.29 0.61 -0.51
C THR A 542 16.83 0.44 -1.95
N PHE A 543 15.72 -0.27 -2.19
CA PHE A 543 15.11 -0.41 -3.53
C PHE A 543 14.75 0.95 -4.14
N GLY A 544 14.31 1.91 -3.34
CA GLY A 544 13.87 3.23 -3.81
C GLY A 544 14.94 4.07 -4.49
N GLU A 545 16.21 3.68 -4.39
CA GLU A 545 17.34 4.35 -5.06
C GLU A 545 17.68 3.74 -6.41
N ILE A 546 17.15 2.56 -6.75
CA ILE A 546 17.35 1.92 -8.06
C ILE A 546 16.47 2.63 -9.10
N ASP A 547 17.04 2.96 -10.26
CA ASP A 547 16.34 3.67 -11.33
C ASP A 547 15.07 2.94 -11.76
N THR A 548 15.24 1.70 -12.25
CA THR A 548 14.15 0.80 -12.62
C THR A 548 14.28 -0.51 -11.85
N CYS A 549 13.27 -0.82 -11.03
CA CYS A 549 13.16 -2.11 -10.37
C CYS A 549 11.68 -2.43 -10.20
N PHE A 550 11.21 -3.57 -10.72
CA PHE A 550 9.82 -3.99 -10.54
C PHE A 550 9.68 -5.50 -10.48
N VAL A 551 8.67 -5.94 -9.73
CA VAL A 551 8.40 -7.34 -9.42
C VAL A 551 6.93 -7.64 -9.66
N GLY A 552 6.63 -8.85 -10.14
CA GLY A 552 5.26 -9.26 -10.44
C GLY A 552 5.05 -10.76 -10.36
N VAL A 553 3.79 -11.13 -10.54
CA VAL A 553 3.35 -12.51 -10.72
C VAL A 553 2.40 -12.59 -11.90
N MET A 554 2.66 -13.54 -12.80
CA MET A 554 1.90 -13.75 -14.02
C MET A 554 1.46 -15.20 -14.17
N ALA A 555 0.34 -15.39 -14.86
CA ALA A 555 -0.06 -16.69 -15.40
C ALA A 555 0.81 -17.04 -16.61
N VAL A 556 1.09 -18.33 -16.81
CA VAL A 556 1.86 -18.83 -17.95
C VAL A 556 1.11 -19.99 -18.58
N GLU A 557 0.77 -19.87 -19.87
CA GLU A 557 0.18 -20.97 -20.64
C GLU A 557 1.26 -21.72 -21.39
N LYS A 558 1.98 -21.01 -22.26
CA LYS A 558 2.96 -21.61 -23.15
C LYS A 558 4.35 -21.57 -22.53
N THR A 559 5.03 -22.70 -22.54
CA THR A 559 6.46 -22.77 -22.24
C THR A 559 7.22 -23.38 -23.40
N GLY A 560 7.78 -22.51 -24.23
CA GLY A 560 8.60 -22.84 -25.40
C GLY A 560 9.82 -21.94 -25.46
N GLU A 561 10.83 -22.37 -26.20
CA GLU A 561 12.08 -21.63 -26.37
C GLU A 561 11.88 -20.32 -27.14
N ASP A 562 10.82 -20.19 -27.93
CA ASP A 562 10.48 -18.99 -28.72
C ASP A 562 9.37 -18.12 -28.08
N VAL A 563 8.90 -18.49 -26.88
CA VAL A 563 7.81 -17.79 -26.18
C VAL A 563 8.38 -16.67 -25.29
N GLN A 564 7.75 -15.50 -25.32
CA GLN A 564 8.10 -14.37 -24.46
C GLN A 564 8.00 -14.72 -22.97
N LEU A 565 9.00 -14.33 -22.18
CA LEU A 565 9.07 -14.68 -20.76
C LEU A 565 8.23 -13.78 -19.86
N TYR A 566 7.95 -12.56 -20.31
CA TYR A 566 7.15 -11.56 -19.63
C TYR A 566 5.98 -11.14 -20.52
N ASP A 567 4.77 -11.22 -19.99
CA ASP A 567 3.55 -10.73 -20.65
C ASP A 567 2.75 -9.87 -19.65
N PRO A 568 2.65 -8.54 -19.87
CA PRO A 568 1.88 -7.66 -18.99
C PRO A 568 0.38 -8.01 -18.96
N ALA A 569 -0.17 -8.61 -20.03
CA ALA A 569 -1.57 -8.99 -20.09
C ALA A 569 -1.91 -10.17 -19.17
N ASN A 570 -0.92 -11.02 -18.86
CA ASN A 570 -1.05 -12.15 -17.95
C ASN A 570 -0.58 -11.87 -16.53
N CYS A 571 -0.16 -10.65 -16.21
CA CYS A 571 0.19 -10.29 -14.84
C CYS A 571 -1.06 -10.15 -13.97
N PHE A 572 -1.09 -10.77 -12.78
CA PHE A 572 -2.13 -10.47 -11.79
C PHE A 572 -1.94 -9.05 -11.25
N PHE A 573 -0.72 -8.74 -10.82
CA PHE A 573 -0.28 -7.41 -10.39
C PHE A 573 1.24 -7.27 -10.52
N VAL A 574 1.70 -6.03 -10.67
CA VAL A 574 3.11 -5.64 -10.80
C VAL A 574 3.36 -4.44 -9.90
N HIS A 575 4.49 -4.42 -9.21
CA HIS A 575 4.88 -3.33 -8.32
C HIS A 575 6.28 -2.83 -8.66
N TYR A 576 6.38 -1.57 -9.07
CA TYR A 576 7.65 -0.84 -9.16
C TYR A 576 8.17 -0.53 -7.77
N LEU A 577 9.33 -1.09 -7.41
CA LEU A 577 9.87 -1.01 -6.06
C LEU A 577 10.42 0.39 -5.77
N LYS A 578 9.77 1.11 -4.84
CA LYS A 578 10.22 2.41 -4.33
C LYS A 578 10.27 2.49 -2.81
N SER A 579 9.99 1.38 -2.13
CA SER A 579 10.12 1.25 -0.68
C SER A 579 11.57 1.46 -0.19
N LYS A 580 11.68 2.03 1.02
CA LYS A 580 12.95 2.27 1.71
C LYS A 580 13.42 1.04 2.49
N CYS A 581 13.39 -0.12 1.86
CA CYS A 581 13.88 -1.37 2.43
C CYS A 581 14.86 -2.06 1.48
N ARG A 582 15.51 -3.11 2.00
CA ARG A 582 16.36 -4.04 1.22
C ARG A 582 15.73 -5.41 1.04
N PHE A 583 14.67 -5.69 1.78
CA PHE A 583 14.05 -6.99 1.83
C PHE A 583 12.53 -6.81 1.78
N MET A 584 11.90 -7.63 0.95
CA MET A 584 10.45 -7.68 0.84
C MET A 584 10.00 -9.13 0.66
N ASN A 585 9.11 -9.57 1.54
CA ASN A 585 8.24 -10.69 1.24
C ASN A 585 7.14 -10.18 0.31
N TYR A 586 7.22 -10.52 -0.97
CA TYR A 586 6.35 -9.92 -1.98
C TYR A 586 4.91 -10.41 -1.82
N GLY A 587 4.74 -11.72 -1.67
CA GLY A 587 3.45 -12.36 -1.56
C GLY A 587 3.57 -13.87 -1.63
N TYR A 588 2.42 -14.53 -1.60
CA TYR A 588 2.37 -15.99 -1.66
C TYR A 588 1.23 -16.50 -2.54
N VAL A 589 1.43 -17.69 -3.08
CA VAL A 589 0.45 -18.54 -3.76
C VAL A 589 -0.04 -19.56 -2.74
N ASP A 590 -1.33 -19.52 -2.43
CA ASP A 590 -2.04 -20.59 -1.74
C ASP A 590 -2.45 -21.63 -2.79
N VAL A 591 -1.63 -22.68 -2.91
CA VAL A 591 -1.80 -23.73 -3.92
C VAL A 591 -3.08 -24.51 -3.65
N THR A 592 -3.36 -24.77 -2.38
CA THR A 592 -4.54 -25.53 -1.94
C THR A 592 -5.85 -24.84 -2.32
N ASN A 593 -5.93 -23.53 -2.09
CA ASN A 593 -7.13 -22.75 -2.38
C ASN A 593 -7.11 -22.05 -3.75
N ARG A 594 -6.07 -22.28 -4.56
CA ARG A 594 -5.85 -21.63 -5.87
C ARG A 594 -5.98 -20.11 -5.79
N ALA A 595 -5.20 -19.50 -4.90
CA ALA A 595 -5.21 -18.05 -4.73
C ALA A 595 -3.81 -17.43 -4.67
N ILE A 596 -3.70 -16.16 -5.05
CA ILE A 596 -2.46 -15.36 -4.96
C ILE A 596 -2.73 -14.14 -4.08
N VAL A 597 -1.87 -13.90 -3.10
CA VAL A 597 -1.99 -12.78 -2.18
C VAL A 597 -0.75 -11.90 -2.26
N PHE A 598 -0.96 -10.60 -2.52
CA PHE A 598 0.07 -9.60 -2.32
C PHE A 598 0.20 -9.32 -0.81
N ASP A 599 1.39 -9.51 -0.25
CA ASP A 599 1.70 -9.21 1.16
C ASP A 599 2.47 -7.89 1.24
N GLY A 600 3.61 -7.82 0.53
CA GLY A 600 4.51 -6.68 0.50
C GLY A 600 5.06 -6.32 1.88
N THR A 601 5.23 -7.31 2.76
CA THR A 601 5.77 -7.08 4.10
C THR A 601 7.27 -6.91 4.05
N THR A 602 7.76 -5.88 4.74
CA THR A 602 9.18 -5.57 4.85
C THR A 602 9.70 -6.07 6.20
N GLY A 603 10.97 -6.45 6.26
CA GLY A 603 11.61 -6.93 7.48
C GLY A 603 13.08 -6.51 7.55
N ASP A 604 13.64 -6.58 8.75
CA ASP A 604 15.07 -6.30 9.01
C ASP A 604 15.96 -7.55 8.82
N SER A 605 15.37 -8.74 8.63
CA SER A 605 16.08 -10.01 8.50
C SER A 605 16.29 -10.40 7.03
N ARG A 606 17.52 -10.81 6.69
CA ARG A 606 17.89 -11.45 5.40
C ARG A 606 17.36 -12.88 5.29
N ASP A 607 16.10 -13.12 5.69
CA ASP A 607 15.50 -14.44 5.51
C ASP A 607 15.04 -14.59 4.07
N TYR A 608 15.97 -14.95 3.20
CA TYR A 608 15.75 -15.24 1.78
C TYR A 608 14.64 -16.26 1.55
N TYR A 609 14.33 -17.08 2.56
CA TYR A 609 13.35 -18.15 2.46
C TYR A 609 12.21 -17.99 3.45
N SER A 610 11.86 -16.75 3.82
CA SER A 610 10.71 -16.53 4.70
C SER A 610 9.46 -17.14 4.06
N THR A 611 8.66 -17.83 4.87
CA THR A 611 7.43 -18.46 4.41
C THR A 611 6.24 -17.77 5.05
N LYS A 612 5.22 -17.51 4.24
CA LYS A 612 3.92 -17.04 4.73
C LYS A 612 2.93 -18.19 4.62
N LYS A 613 2.02 -18.20 5.58
CA LYS A 613 0.84 -19.06 5.55
C LYS A 613 -0.40 -18.17 5.51
N ARG A 614 -1.49 -18.76 5.04
CA ARG A 614 -2.83 -18.27 5.33
C ARG A 614 -2.97 -17.98 6.83
N THR A 615 -3.57 -16.85 7.15
CA THR A 615 -3.95 -16.45 8.51
C THR A 615 -5.47 -16.34 8.57
N ASP A 616 -6.08 -16.84 9.64
CA ASP A 616 -7.53 -16.73 9.86
C ASP A 616 -7.92 -15.32 10.33
N ASN A 617 -7.56 -14.32 9.54
CA ASN A 617 -7.87 -12.91 9.80
C ASN A 617 -9.35 -12.61 9.54
N PHE A 618 -9.81 -11.47 10.07
CA PHE A 618 -11.13 -10.94 9.76
C PHE A 618 -11.24 -10.65 8.26
N SER A 619 -12.07 -11.44 7.57
CA SER A 619 -12.07 -11.51 6.11
C SER A 619 -12.92 -10.41 5.47
N LEU A 620 -12.70 -10.17 4.17
CA LEU A 620 -13.56 -9.28 3.38
C LEU A 620 -15.01 -9.79 3.35
N SER A 621 -15.21 -11.10 3.31
CA SER A 621 -16.52 -11.74 3.40
C SER A 621 -17.24 -11.41 4.71
N GLU A 622 -16.55 -11.51 5.85
CA GLU A 622 -17.09 -11.14 7.16
C GLU A 622 -17.39 -9.63 7.25
N TYR A 623 -16.51 -8.78 6.71
CA TYR A 623 -16.72 -7.34 6.64
C TYR A 623 -17.97 -6.99 5.83
N LEU A 624 -18.11 -7.53 4.62
CA LEU A 624 -19.25 -7.25 3.75
C LEU A 624 -20.55 -7.74 4.36
N LYS A 625 -20.54 -8.88 5.06
CA LYS A 625 -21.71 -9.34 5.81
C LYS A 625 -22.14 -8.31 6.86
N LEU A 626 -21.21 -7.85 7.70
CA LEU A 626 -21.52 -6.84 8.71
C LEU A 626 -21.99 -5.51 8.08
N LEU A 627 -21.37 -5.11 6.97
CA LEU A 627 -21.73 -3.91 6.23
C LEU A 627 -23.16 -4.00 5.67
N PHE A 628 -23.52 -5.11 5.02
CA PHE A 628 -24.84 -5.29 4.44
C PHE A 628 -25.93 -5.34 5.51
N ASP A 629 -25.70 -6.10 6.58
CA ASP A 629 -26.62 -6.18 7.71
C ASP A 629 -26.84 -4.78 8.33
N ALA A 630 -25.75 -4.03 8.56
CA ALA A 630 -25.80 -2.69 9.16
C ALA A 630 -26.48 -1.66 8.25
N GLN A 631 -26.27 -1.76 6.93
CA GLN A 631 -26.82 -0.85 5.92
C GLN A 631 -28.21 -1.27 5.43
N LYS A 632 -28.75 -2.39 5.92
CA LYS A 632 -29.98 -3.02 5.42
C LYS A 632 -29.93 -3.26 3.91
N ALA A 633 -28.75 -3.54 3.38
CA ALA A 633 -28.55 -3.87 1.98
C ALA A 633 -28.92 -5.34 1.76
N GLN A 634 -29.78 -5.61 0.78
CA GLN A 634 -30.24 -6.96 0.48
C GLN A 634 -29.34 -7.57 -0.60
N ARG A 635 -28.60 -8.64 -0.28
CA ARG A 635 -27.85 -9.37 -1.30
C ARG A 635 -28.82 -10.09 -2.25
N VAL A 636 -28.62 -9.92 -3.56
CA VAL A 636 -29.37 -10.61 -4.62
C VAL A 636 -28.45 -11.54 -5.42
N PRO A 637 -28.99 -12.64 -5.99
CA PRO A 637 -28.19 -13.66 -6.66
C PRO A 637 -27.78 -13.29 -8.09
N THR A 638 -28.44 -12.32 -8.71
CA THR A 638 -28.24 -11.95 -10.12
C THR A 638 -27.99 -10.44 -10.26
N ARG A 639 -27.29 -10.04 -11.33
CA ARG A 639 -26.99 -8.64 -11.62
C ARG A 639 -28.26 -7.85 -11.96
N GLU A 640 -29.23 -8.49 -12.61
CA GLU A 640 -30.46 -7.87 -13.11
C GLU A 640 -31.41 -7.48 -11.98
N GLU A 641 -31.35 -8.16 -10.83
CA GLU A 641 -32.17 -7.87 -9.66
C GLU A 641 -31.57 -6.76 -8.77
N ALA A 642 -30.34 -6.31 -9.07
CA ALA A 642 -29.58 -5.41 -8.22
C ALA A 642 -29.79 -3.94 -8.58
N ASP A 643 -29.95 -3.10 -7.55
CA ASP A 643 -29.93 -1.64 -7.71
C ASP A 643 -28.49 -1.12 -7.89
N ALA A 644 -27.50 -1.87 -7.40
CA ALA A 644 -26.08 -1.61 -7.59
C ALA A 644 -25.27 -2.91 -7.54
N VAL A 645 -24.16 -2.93 -8.28
CA VAL A 645 -23.22 -4.05 -8.31
C VAL A 645 -21.96 -3.67 -7.55
N LEU A 646 -21.56 -4.46 -6.57
CA LEU A 646 -20.34 -4.24 -5.82
C LEU A 646 -19.18 -5.01 -6.49
N VAL A 647 -18.15 -4.29 -6.92
CA VAL A 647 -16.91 -4.84 -7.50
C VAL A 647 -15.72 -4.51 -6.60
N VAL A 648 -14.63 -5.28 -6.68
CA VAL A 648 -13.41 -4.99 -5.89
C VAL A 648 -12.62 -3.83 -6.52
N ALA A 649 -12.33 -3.95 -7.81
CA ALA A 649 -11.49 -3.03 -8.58
C ALA A 649 -12.31 -1.92 -9.26
N LYS A 650 -11.80 -1.31 -10.33
CA LYS A 650 -12.47 -0.20 -11.02
C LYS A 650 -13.78 -0.65 -11.66
N PRO A 651 -14.84 0.19 -11.61
CA PRO A 651 -16.11 -0.12 -12.23
C PRO A 651 -15.99 -0.09 -13.75
N SER A 652 -16.61 -1.06 -14.41
CA SER A 652 -16.79 -1.16 -15.85
C SER A 652 -18.12 -0.56 -16.33
N ALA A 653 -19.09 -0.40 -15.43
CA ALA A 653 -20.43 0.12 -15.70
C ALA A 653 -20.87 1.17 -14.66
N GLU A 654 -21.85 2.01 -14.99
CA GLU A 654 -22.30 3.12 -14.13
C GLU A 654 -22.93 2.66 -12.81
N ASN A 655 -23.58 1.49 -12.78
CA ASN A 655 -24.20 0.93 -11.58
C ASN A 655 -23.21 0.13 -10.71
N GLU A 656 -21.93 0.06 -11.10
CA GLU A 656 -20.89 -0.61 -10.33
C GLU A 656 -20.24 0.32 -9.29
N LEU A 657 -20.09 -0.19 -8.07
CA LEU A 657 -19.46 0.47 -6.94
C LEU A 657 -18.18 -0.28 -6.59
N SER A 658 -17.05 0.41 -6.66
CA SER A 658 -15.75 -0.18 -6.35
C SER A 658 -15.43 -0.13 -4.85
N LEU A 659 -15.07 -1.26 -4.27
CA LEU A 659 -14.61 -1.34 -2.88
C LEU A 659 -13.30 -0.58 -2.67
N ILE A 660 -12.31 -0.77 -3.54
CA ILE A 660 -11.01 -0.08 -3.42
C ILE A 660 -11.18 1.43 -3.58
N ASP A 661 -11.93 1.87 -4.58
CA ASP A 661 -12.11 3.29 -4.86
C ASP A 661 -13.01 3.99 -3.82
N ASN A 662 -13.92 3.27 -3.15
CA ASN A 662 -14.70 3.80 -2.02
C ASN A 662 -14.01 3.53 -0.66
N ASN A 663 -12.73 3.17 -0.65
CA ASN A 663 -11.96 2.89 0.57
C ASN A 663 -12.66 1.90 1.51
N PHE A 664 -13.27 0.86 0.94
CA PHE A 664 -14.09 -0.15 1.61
C PHE A 664 -15.22 0.43 2.47
N PHE A 665 -15.66 1.67 2.22
CA PHE A 665 -16.61 2.41 3.06
C PHE A 665 -16.14 2.58 4.51
N MET A 666 -14.83 2.72 4.72
CA MET A 666 -14.22 2.93 6.03
C MET A 666 -14.38 4.34 6.62
N GLU A 667 -15.01 5.26 5.88
CA GLU A 667 -15.24 6.64 6.31
C GLU A 667 -16.04 6.75 7.61
#